data_AF-A0A0N5CMM9-F1
#
_entry.id   AF-A0A0N5CMM9-F1
#
_cell.length_a   1.000
_cell.length_b   1.000
_cell.length_c   1.000
_cell.angle_alpha   90.00
_cell.angle_beta   90.00
_cell.angle_gamma   90.00
#
_symmetry.space_group_name_H-M   'P 1'
#
loop_
_entity.id
_entity.type
_entity.pdbx_description
1 polymer ?
#
loop_
_entity_poly.entity_id
_entity_poly.type
_entity_poly.pdbx_seq_one_letter_code
_entity_poly.pdbx_strand_id
1 'polypeptide(L)'
;MNNLNFLREEPPLNWLDYCVNEKKFKIFLESKKSDPTQVSTLGSQFTDQAILVDRECDILARTECDKENLAHIRHKSTKLWMYAFSCFASMNWDFALMKQFFFYVFHNILSMRALMNRLVAFCYPGRTVGSVDDVLSILEEIKESDMKFRRPEHFFISWLYATWLLKVDVSGRYPEIIAKPTVSNPANQFDSNLMQSEQFKNCIIELRKSVEGARSFLTRILECCCNDQMVVLTKDCFLEPLIKGSDLKINNFLNFGSLNVIPVQVPNFQASDRWLSPDLWAPLVSFSLMCNHFAAGNLIEARNKLKQIVRNWERYDKGSVNNPMPIFGINVDDLAGYCDAFGIAHSFQPPVSRIHDESIFSEVNEKIMKSIDSFTMLQQSECQRIACTSMAASSDDIFVENVVKQFVNDFSPTLNALIKLINKTSTAHLIKVCWRLIKMKAKITALQEIMQFFSAKIPNFVKDFENVRFSEVVPLFRNCLETFLRFLKKKLLTGDIDLWRLLVSFDMPEIKSLCSKLSTQFSLPRRYEISRMVGDAISAAATQGNVENVNLILGKLEQLAVIGDGARWRTFCNDCVKEMGPLGKIPDIQVRFAYDAVRVQLECWHARLSRVSNNAEFVHFTHTLNLTVKAFVQSSMTNTAAIIVYNLLFTHSFACLRLRSPFLDVAKMIGAYMTSTDSIVARQIIEGPWWHVMSSTFQECQTSSKRRNEGQLIDCKLLVTKSQFLEMIRLIKEYRTISFLISFLGKMFTAAKNELKVMKEIGGLSAGQDIEKDIFIEHPEYWHSFLYFIPILLRKQAGDEPKFDIPFLVECLHIVFENALMINPINAFWLRSYADFHFACDKFFDALVLYMEACVACSESLLKPLPDNVVDDVMWRKVQHCLRFIGNETASALICQFMRTVPERYISTAASLMKTCGDSFDDACGYFTLLSDMNLVEFMSDVYGKLNLHKKEKCLLQAISVPEMNSHNMSQLEKFRRRERFLLVLCAHVFRLNL
;
A
#
# COMPACT_ATOMS: atom_id res chain seq x y z
N MET A 1 3.47 -3.84 47.64
CA MET A 1 3.05 -3.52 49.03
C MET A 1 2.52 -2.08 49.14
N ASN A 2 1.54 -1.66 48.32
CA ASN A 2 0.90 -0.32 48.44
C ASN A 2 -0.59 -0.40 48.83
N ASN A 3 -1.16 -1.60 49.01
CA ASN A 3 -2.59 -1.80 49.27
C ASN A 3 -3.00 -1.70 50.75
N LEU A 4 -2.09 -1.29 51.65
CA LEU A 4 -2.35 -1.18 53.10
C LEU A 4 -2.37 0.28 53.61
N ASN A 5 -2.32 1.27 52.70
CA ASN A 5 -2.34 2.69 53.10
C ASN A 5 -3.65 3.11 53.78
N PHE A 6 -4.77 2.41 53.53
CA PHE A 6 -6.07 2.69 54.18
C PHE A 6 -6.07 2.44 55.70
N LEU A 7 -5.07 1.73 56.25
CA LEU A 7 -4.92 1.51 57.69
C LEU A 7 -4.17 2.66 58.39
N ARG A 8 -3.59 3.60 57.63
CA ARG A 8 -2.84 4.77 58.15
C ARG A 8 -3.60 6.08 58.07
N GLU A 9 -4.65 6.15 57.26
CA GLU A 9 -5.52 7.32 57.12
C GLU A 9 -6.76 7.13 57.99
N GLU A 10 -7.18 8.17 58.72
CA GLU A 10 -8.47 8.12 59.42
C GLU A 10 -9.58 7.86 58.40
N PRO A 11 -10.51 6.92 58.67
CA PRO A 11 -11.58 6.62 57.72
C PRO A 11 -12.41 7.90 57.48
N PRO A 12 -12.77 8.21 56.23
CA PRO A 12 -13.57 9.38 55.94
C PRO A 12 -14.90 9.28 56.68
N LEU A 13 -15.28 10.36 57.37
CA LEU A 13 -16.54 10.44 58.11
C LEU A 13 -17.70 10.15 57.16
N ASN A 14 -18.58 9.22 57.53
CA ASN A 14 -19.66 8.73 56.69
C ASN A 14 -21.03 9.31 57.13
N TRP A 15 -22.09 8.97 56.40
CA TRP A 15 -23.46 9.40 56.74
C TRP A 15 -23.89 9.04 58.17
N LEU A 16 -23.41 7.93 58.75
CA LEU A 16 -23.77 7.49 60.08
C LEU A 16 -23.18 8.42 61.15
N ASP A 17 -21.93 8.83 60.99
CA ASP A 17 -21.23 9.73 61.91
C ASP A 17 -21.94 11.08 62.05
N TYR A 18 -22.52 11.56 60.95
CA TYR A 18 -23.27 12.82 60.89
C TYR A 18 -24.74 12.66 61.28
N CYS A 19 -25.38 11.53 60.97
CA CYS A 19 -26.75 11.23 61.38
C CYS A 19 -26.90 11.11 62.90
N VAL A 20 -25.88 10.60 63.58
CA VAL A 20 -25.88 10.42 65.04
C VAL A 20 -25.57 11.75 65.76
N ASN A 21 -24.78 12.65 65.16
CA ASN A 21 -24.42 13.94 65.74
C ASN A 21 -24.91 15.12 64.88
N GLU A 22 -26.16 15.52 65.11
CA GLU A 22 -26.84 16.57 64.36
C GLU A 22 -26.11 17.94 64.44
N LYS A 23 -25.47 18.23 65.59
CA LYS A 23 -24.68 19.47 65.78
C LYS A 23 -23.39 19.47 64.95
N LYS A 24 -22.71 18.32 64.86
CA LYS A 24 -21.51 18.14 64.02
C LYS A 24 -21.85 18.32 62.54
N PHE A 25 -22.99 17.79 62.10
CA PHE A 25 -23.48 17.97 60.73
C PHE A 25 -23.81 19.44 60.41
N LYS A 26 -24.47 20.15 61.32
CA LYS A 26 -24.73 21.59 61.16
C LYS A 26 -23.45 22.40 61.01
N ILE A 27 -22.47 22.19 61.89
CA ILE A 27 -21.17 22.88 61.84
C ILE A 27 -20.43 22.56 60.53
N PHE A 28 -20.52 21.31 60.05
CA PHE A 28 -19.94 20.90 58.78
C PHE A 28 -20.55 21.68 57.60
N LEU A 29 -21.89 21.80 57.53
CA LEU A 29 -22.57 22.56 56.48
C LEU A 29 -22.45 24.09 56.62
N GLU A 30 -22.10 24.61 57.79
CA GLU A 30 -21.88 26.05 58.04
C GLU A 30 -20.43 26.50 57.81
N SER A 31 -19.48 25.55 57.80
CA SER A 31 -18.07 25.83 57.57
C SER A 31 -17.82 26.31 56.13
N LYS A 32 -17.25 27.51 55.96
CA LYS A 32 -16.76 27.99 54.64
C LYS A 32 -15.66 27.11 54.03
N LYS A 33 -15.09 26.17 54.80
CA LYS A 33 -14.05 25.23 54.38
C LYS A 33 -14.61 23.84 53.97
N SER A 34 -15.92 23.62 54.02
CA SER A 34 -16.50 22.34 53.59
C SER A 34 -16.26 22.15 52.09
N ASP A 35 -15.55 21.09 51.72
CA ASP A 35 -15.35 20.75 50.32
C ASP A 35 -16.70 20.35 49.69
N PRO A 36 -17.16 21.02 48.60
CA PRO A 36 -18.40 20.67 47.92
C PRO A 36 -18.41 19.21 47.45
N THR A 37 -17.24 18.59 47.20
CA THR A 37 -17.16 17.18 46.83
C THR A 37 -17.63 16.27 47.97
N GLN A 38 -17.16 16.52 49.19
CA GLN A 38 -17.49 15.74 50.38
C GLN A 38 -18.96 15.88 50.76
N VAL A 39 -19.52 17.09 50.66
CA VAL A 39 -20.94 17.33 50.89
C VAL A 39 -21.80 16.58 49.85
N SER A 40 -21.31 16.42 48.62
CA SER A 40 -22.05 15.76 47.51
C SER A 40 -22.10 14.26 47.73
N THR A 41 -20.95 13.65 48.07
CA THR A 41 -20.86 12.24 48.43
C THR A 41 -21.71 11.92 49.66
N LEU A 42 -21.70 12.79 50.67
CA LEU A 42 -22.53 12.64 51.86
C LEU A 42 -24.03 12.72 51.51
N GLY A 43 -24.41 13.65 50.62
CA GLY A 43 -25.76 13.76 50.07
C GLY A 43 -26.22 12.50 49.31
N SER A 44 -25.35 11.86 48.51
CA SER A 44 -25.65 10.55 47.89
C SER A 44 -25.97 9.52 48.95
N GLN A 45 -25.10 9.39 49.95
CA GLN A 45 -25.21 8.36 50.97
C GLN A 45 -26.52 8.50 51.74
N PHE A 46 -26.91 9.71 52.14
CA PHE A 46 -28.20 9.95 52.77
C PHE A 46 -29.38 9.61 51.86
N THR A 47 -29.30 9.95 50.56
CA THR A 47 -30.34 9.65 49.57
C THR A 47 -30.52 8.14 49.39
N ASP A 48 -29.41 7.40 49.21
CA ASP A 48 -29.44 5.95 49.00
C ASP A 48 -30.00 5.24 50.24
N GLN A 49 -29.60 5.65 51.44
CA GLN A 49 -30.15 5.12 52.69
C GLN A 49 -31.64 5.47 52.85
N ALA A 50 -32.06 6.68 52.48
CA ALA A 50 -33.46 7.09 52.54
C ALA A 50 -34.34 6.24 51.59
N ILE A 51 -33.86 5.96 50.37
CA ILE A 51 -34.54 5.08 49.40
C ILE A 51 -34.68 3.66 49.94
N LEU A 52 -33.63 3.12 50.59
CA LEU A 52 -33.69 1.78 51.19
C LEU A 52 -34.72 1.71 52.33
N VAL A 53 -34.74 2.71 53.22
CA VAL A 53 -35.71 2.80 54.32
C VAL A 53 -37.13 3.03 53.81
N ASP A 54 -37.32 3.75 52.71
CA ASP A 54 -38.63 3.90 52.06
C ASP A 54 -39.13 2.58 51.47
N ARG A 55 -38.25 1.80 50.83
CA ARG A 55 -38.61 0.45 50.35
C ARG A 55 -38.97 -0.48 51.51
N GLU A 56 -38.21 -0.40 52.62
CA GLU A 56 -38.52 -1.14 53.85
C GLU A 56 -39.88 -0.73 54.42
N CYS A 57 -40.17 0.57 54.49
CA CYS A 57 -41.49 1.12 54.83
C CYS A 57 -42.61 0.54 53.97
N ASP A 58 -42.44 0.50 52.65
CA ASP A 58 -43.46 0.04 51.71
C ASP A 58 -43.72 -1.47 51.84
N ILE A 59 -42.67 -2.27 52.08
CA ILE A 59 -42.79 -3.72 52.34
C ILE A 59 -43.51 -3.96 53.66
N LEU A 60 -43.15 -3.20 54.70
CA LEU A 60 -43.75 -3.30 56.03
C LEU A 60 -45.17 -2.73 56.09
N ALA A 61 -45.55 -1.84 55.19
CA ALA A 61 -46.93 -1.36 55.08
C ALA A 61 -47.85 -2.39 54.40
N ARG A 62 -47.29 -3.29 53.59
CA ARG A 62 -48.02 -4.37 52.89
C ARG A 62 -48.15 -5.64 53.74
N THR A 63 -47.26 -5.83 54.70
CA THR A 63 -47.34 -6.86 55.73
C THR A 63 -48.04 -6.24 56.95
N GLU A 64 -49.03 -6.88 57.57
CA GLU A 64 -49.82 -6.28 58.65
C GLU A 64 -48.99 -6.03 59.93
N CYS A 65 -48.16 -4.98 59.93
CA CYS A 65 -47.21 -4.65 61.00
C CYS A 65 -47.75 -3.58 61.95
N ASP A 66 -47.24 -3.55 63.20
CA ASP A 66 -47.66 -2.60 64.23
C ASP A 66 -47.54 -1.14 63.74
N LYS A 67 -48.61 -0.35 63.95
CA LYS A 67 -48.70 1.05 63.51
C LYS A 67 -47.58 1.94 64.10
N GLU A 68 -47.06 1.59 65.28
CA GLU A 68 -45.95 2.29 65.92
C GLU A 68 -44.61 2.06 65.21
N ASN A 69 -44.34 0.82 64.77
CA ASN A 69 -43.14 0.50 64.00
C ASN A 69 -43.16 1.21 62.65
N LEU A 70 -44.31 1.24 61.97
CA LEU A 70 -44.48 1.99 60.72
C LEU A 70 -44.27 3.50 60.91
N ALA A 71 -44.77 4.09 62.00
CA ALA A 71 -44.55 5.50 62.31
C ALA A 71 -43.06 5.80 62.59
N HIS A 72 -42.37 4.89 63.27
CA HIS A 72 -40.94 5.03 63.55
C HIS A 72 -40.07 4.99 62.28
N ILE A 73 -40.33 4.06 61.38
CA ILE A 73 -39.55 3.92 60.13
C ILE A 73 -39.85 5.08 59.18
N ARG A 74 -41.10 5.56 59.12
CA ARG A 74 -41.46 6.79 58.39
C ARG A 74 -40.71 8.01 58.93
N HIS A 75 -40.63 8.14 60.26
CA HIS A 75 -39.86 9.22 60.89
C HIS A 75 -38.37 9.13 60.57
N LYS A 76 -37.79 7.92 60.57
CA LYS A 76 -36.40 7.66 60.16
C LYS A 76 -36.16 8.06 58.70
N SER A 77 -37.06 7.67 57.78
CA SER A 77 -36.99 8.05 56.38
C SER A 77 -37.05 9.57 56.20
N THR A 78 -38.03 10.23 56.82
CA THR A 78 -38.17 11.70 56.78
C THR A 78 -36.90 12.40 57.24
N LYS A 79 -36.27 11.95 58.34
CA LYS A 79 -35.00 12.51 58.80
C LYS A 79 -33.88 12.37 57.76
N LEU A 80 -33.72 11.19 57.16
CA LEU A 80 -32.68 10.96 56.14
C LEU A 80 -32.89 11.83 54.90
N TRP A 81 -34.14 12.01 54.46
CA TRP A 81 -34.47 12.94 53.38
C TRP A 81 -34.15 14.40 53.74
N MET A 82 -34.42 14.84 54.97
CA MET A 82 -34.07 16.19 55.44
C MET A 82 -32.56 16.43 55.46
N TYR A 83 -31.77 15.41 55.84
CA TYR A 83 -30.30 15.46 55.72
C TYR A 83 -29.85 15.58 54.26
N ALA A 84 -30.44 14.82 53.34
CA ALA A 84 -30.15 14.89 51.90
C ALA A 84 -30.51 16.27 51.31
N PHE A 85 -31.69 16.81 51.60
CA PHE A 85 -32.09 18.14 51.15
C PHE A 85 -31.25 19.25 51.76
N SER A 86 -30.81 19.12 53.02
CA SER A 86 -29.89 20.07 53.65
C SER A 86 -28.55 20.12 52.92
N CYS A 87 -28.00 18.95 52.55
CA CYS A 87 -26.78 18.86 51.74
C CYS A 87 -26.98 19.53 50.38
N PHE A 88 -28.07 19.23 49.68
CA PHE A 88 -28.31 19.76 48.34
C PHE A 88 -28.62 21.27 48.34
N ALA A 89 -29.39 21.75 49.32
CA ALA A 89 -29.65 23.18 49.51
C ALA A 89 -28.39 23.94 49.94
N SER A 90 -27.45 23.31 50.68
CA SER A 90 -26.16 23.92 51.02
C SER A 90 -25.25 24.13 49.80
N MET A 91 -25.43 23.31 48.75
CA MET A 91 -24.80 23.48 47.44
C MET A 91 -25.53 24.45 46.53
N ASN A 92 -26.54 25.16 47.03
CA ASN A 92 -27.35 26.06 46.23
C ASN A 92 -28.03 25.35 45.04
N TRP A 93 -28.44 24.09 45.18
CA TRP A 93 -29.19 23.36 44.14
C TRP A 93 -28.43 23.17 42.80
N ASP A 94 -27.10 23.19 42.79
CA ASP A 94 -26.31 23.05 41.55
C ASP A 94 -26.32 21.62 40.98
N PHE A 95 -26.96 21.47 39.82
CA PHE A 95 -27.00 20.21 39.07
C PHE A 95 -25.66 19.79 38.47
N ALA A 96 -24.76 20.72 38.16
CA ALA A 96 -23.46 20.42 37.54
C ALA A 96 -22.48 19.83 38.56
N LEU A 97 -22.36 20.43 39.75
CA LEU A 97 -21.59 19.87 40.86
C LEU A 97 -22.13 18.51 41.31
N MET A 98 -23.46 18.36 41.40
CA MET A 98 -24.06 17.04 41.64
C MET A 98 -23.75 16.08 40.49
N LYS A 99 -23.89 16.47 39.21
CA LYS A 99 -23.62 15.59 38.08
C LYS A 99 -22.16 15.15 38.02
N GLN A 100 -21.20 16.07 38.18
CA GLN A 100 -19.75 15.83 38.02
C GLN A 100 -19.20 14.85 39.07
N PHE A 101 -19.67 14.93 40.32
CA PHE A 101 -19.20 14.04 41.39
C PHE A 101 -19.97 12.72 41.49
N PHE A 102 -21.21 12.70 41.00
CA PHE A 102 -21.91 11.44 40.81
C PHE A 102 -21.58 10.72 39.49
N PHE A 103 -20.84 11.37 38.57
CA PHE A 103 -20.44 10.76 37.29
C PHE A 103 -19.35 9.70 37.45
N TYR A 104 -18.52 9.78 38.50
CA TYR A 104 -17.39 8.86 38.68
C TYR A 104 -17.77 7.50 39.31
N VAL A 105 -19.00 7.34 39.81
CA VAL A 105 -19.50 6.05 40.34
C VAL A 105 -20.98 5.87 39.98
N PHE A 106 -21.25 5.24 38.83
CA PHE A 106 -22.40 4.40 38.43
C PHE A 106 -23.75 4.43 39.22
N HIS A 107 -24.28 5.52 39.79
CA HIS A 107 -25.49 5.45 40.65
C HIS A 107 -26.63 6.48 40.50
N ASN A 108 -26.61 7.51 39.64
CA ASN A 108 -27.34 8.74 40.04
C ASN A 108 -28.60 9.25 39.31
N ILE A 109 -29.06 8.74 38.16
CA ILE A 109 -30.34 9.25 37.62
C ILE A 109 -31.55 8.79 38.47
N LEU A 110 -31.47 7.57 39.02
CA LEU A 110 -32.50 7.00 39.89
C LEU A 110 -32.57 7.71 41.24
N SER A 111 -31.43 7.93 41.89
CA SER A 111 -31.36 8.64 43.18
C SER A 111 -31.78 10.11 43.04
N MET A 112 -31.40 10.80 41.95
CA MET A 112 -31.88 12.15 41.67
C MET A 112 -33.40 12.21 41.42
N ARG A 113 -33.96 11.26 40.67
CA ARG A 113 -35.42 11.16 40.47
C ARG A 113 -36.13 10.99 41.81
N ALA A 114 -35.64 10.09 42.67
CA ALA A 114 -36.22 9.88 44.00
C ALA A 114 -36.14 11.13 44.89
N LEU A 115 -34.99 11.80 44.92
CA LEU A 115 -34.77 13.06 45.65
C LEU A 115 -35.76 14.14 45.19
N MET A 116 -35.90 14.33 43.88
CA MET A 116 -36.84 15.30 43.29
C MET A 116 -38.30 14.97 43.58
N ASN A 117 -38.69 13.70 43.42
CA ASN A 117 -40.06 13.26 43.69
C ASN A 117 -40.44 13.47 45.17
N ARG A 118 -39.51 13.16 46.08
CA ARG A 118 -39.71 13.38 47.52
C ARG A 118 -39.77 14.86 47.89
N LEU A 119 -38.94 15.71 47.26
CA LEU A 119 -39.00 17.15 47.49
C LEU A 119 -40.39 17.72 47.13
N VAL A 120 -40.95 17.29 46.00
CA VAL A 120 -42.30 17.68 45.59
C VAL A 120 -43.35 17.14 46.58
N ALA A 121 -43.22 15.89 47.03
CA ALA A 121 -44.13 15.29 48.01
C ALA A 121 -44.20 16.07 49.33
N PHE A 122 -43.06 16.55 49.85
CA PHE A 122 -43.02 17.38 51.07
C PHE A 122 -43.77 18.70 50.94
N CYS A 123 -43.87 19.24 49.73
CA CYS A 123 -44.47 20.54 49.47
C CYS A 123 -45.96 20.46 49.11
N TYR A 124 -46.41 19.26 48.71
CA TYR A 124 -47.81 18.93 48.46
C TYR A 124 -48.28 17.79 49.40
N PRO A 125 -48.41 18.04 50.71
CA PRO A 125 -48.67 16.99 51.72
C PRO A 125 -50.05 16.32 51.62
N GLY A 126 -50.92 16.77 50.71
CA GLY A 126 -52.26 16.22 50.50
C GLY A 126 -52.36 15.05 49.51
N ARG A 127 -51.26 14.64 48.86
CA ARG A 127 -51.27 13.56 47.85
C ARG A 127 -50.09 12.61 48.07
N THR A 128 -50.36 11.30 48.07
CA THR A 128 -49.33 10.26 48.20
C THR A 128 -48.56 10.14 46.89
N VAL A 129 -47.33 10.65 46.87
CA VAL A 129 -46.37 10.42 45.78
C VAL A 129 -45.46 9.28 46.19
N GLY A 130 -45.59 8.13 45.52
CA GLY A 130 -44.64 7.03 45.63
C GLY A 130 -43.31 7.38 44.96
N SER A 131 -42.24 6.63 45.28
CA SER A 131 -40.90 6.87 44.71
C SER A 131 -40.84 6.67 43.18
N VAL A 132 -41.84 6.01 42.59
CA VAL A 132 -41.91 5.64 41.16
C VAL A 132 -42.93 6.49 40.38
N ASP A 133 -43.81 7.23 41.06
CA ASP A 133 -44.93 7.93 40.43
C ASP A 133 -44.48 9.13 39.57
N ASP A 134 -45.23 9.39 38.50
CA ASP A 134 -44.99 10.50 37.57
C ASP A 134 -45.54 11.81 38.17
N VAL A 135 -44.64 12.56 38.80
CA VAL A 135 -44.91 13.80 39.53
C VAL A 135 -45.49 14.91 38.65
N LEU A 136 -45.33 14.79 37.32
CA LEU A 136 -45.91 15.74 36.39
C LEU A 136 -47.45 15.74 36.39
N SER A 137 -48.11 14.63 36.73
CA SER A 137 -49.58 14.61 36.92
C SER A 137 -50.06 15.54 38.05
N ILE A 138 -49.22 15.78 39.06
CA ILE A 138 -49.51 16.67 40.20
C ILE A 138 -49.21 18.13 39.82
N LEU A 139 -48.23 18.35 38.94
CA LEU A 139 -47.92 19.68 38.39
C LEU A 139 -48.87 20.06 37.24
N GLU A 140 -49.47 19.09 36.55
CA GLU A 140 -50.40 19.28 35.43
C GLU A 140 -51.78 19.76 35.88
N GLU A 141 -52.24 19.53 37.11
CA GLU A 141 -53.46 20.17 37.63
C GLU A 141 -53.34 21.70 37.74
N ILE A 142 -52.12 22.24 37.66
CA ILE A 142 -51.88 23.69 37.54
C ILE A 142 -52.14 24.18 36.09
N LYS A 143 -52.44 23.28 35.13
CA LYS A 143 -52.84 23.66 33.75
C LYS A 143 -54.19 24.39 33.70
N GLU A 144 -55.12 24.11 34.62
CA GLU A 144 -56.54 24.46 34.47
C GLU A 144 -57.05 25.67 35.30
N SER A 145 -56.24 26.29 36.17
CA SER A 145 -56.68 27.50 36.89
C SER A 145 -55.60 28.59 36.91
N ASP A 146 -56.02 29.85 36.83
CA ASP A 146 -55.19 31.06 36.85
C ASP A 146 -53.93 30.86 37.72
N MET A 147 -52.74 30.84 37.12
CA MET A 147 -51.48 30.55 37.81
C MET A 147 -51.12 31.69 38.79
N LYS A 148 -51.78 31.71 39.94
CA LYS A 148 -51.29 32.32 41.18
C LYS A 148 -50.93 31.18 42.11
N PHE A 149 -49.64 30.93 42.28
CA PHE A 149 -49.18 29.95 43.26
C PHE A 149 -49.72 30.33 44.64
N ARG A 150 -50.51 29.44 45.27
CA ARG A 150 -51.11 29.72 46.60
C ARG A 150 -50.05 29.85 47.69
N ARG A 151 -48.88 29.25 47.49
CA ARG A 151 -47.73 29.35 48.39
C ARG A 151 -46.44 29.57 47.59
N PRO A 152 -45.49 30.36 48.10
CA PRO A 152 -44.29 30.75 47.35
C PRO A 152 -43.33 29.58 47.11
N GLU A 153 -43.33 28.53 47.94
CA GLU A 153 -42.44 27.37 47.76
C GLU A 153 -42.83 26.52 46.55
N HIS A 154 -44.11 26.52 46.20
CA HIS A 154 -44.64 25.78 45.05
C HIS A 154 -44.05 26.31 43.74
N PHE A 155 -43.78 27.61 43.66
CA PHE A 155 -43.17 28.22 42.48
C PHE A 155 -41.74 27.73 42.26
N PHE A 156 -40.90 27.79 43.31
CA PHE A 156 -39.50 27.37 43.24
C PHE A 156 -39.33 25.91 42.88
N ILE A 157 -40.11 25.02 43.48
CA ILE A 157 -39.96 23.58 43.27
C ILE A 157 -40.46 23.15 41.90
N SER A 158 -41.57 23.72 41.44
CA SER A 158 -42.11 23.41 40.11
C SER A 158 -41.14 23.90 39.02
N TRP A 159 -40.54 25.07 39.21
CA TRP A 159 -39.45 25.58 38.37
C TRP A 159 -38.23 24.65 38.38
N LEU A 160 -37.72 24.31 39.57
CA LEU A 160 -36.54 23.47 39.75
C LEU A 160 -36.69 22.09 39.10
N TYR A 161 -37.86 21.46 39.27
CA TYR A 161 -38.18 20.16 38.69
C TYR A 161 -38.25 20.22 37.15
N ALA A 162 -38.93 21.22 36.59
CA ALA A 162 -39.02 21.39 35.15
C ALA A 162 -37.67 21.70 34.50
N THR A 163 -36.83 22.53 35.16
CA THR A 163 -35.47 22.83 34.70
C THR A 163 -34.56 21.61 34.76
N TRP A 164 -34.68 20.77 35.81
CA TRP A 164 -33.97 19.50 35.90
C TRP A 164 -34.33 18.56 34.74
N LEU A 165 -35.61 18.40 34.42
CA LEU A 165 -36.07 17.57 33.30
C LEU A 165 -35.51 18.02 31.94
N LEU A 166 -35.47 19.33 31.68
CA LEU A 166 -34.86 19.86 30.45
C LEU A 166 -33.36 19.52 30.37
N LYS A 167 -32.63 19.61 31.49
CA LYS A 167 -31.21 19.24 31.55
C LYS A 167 -30.99 17.75 31.32
N VAL A 168 -31.87 16.88 31.85
CA VAL A 168 -31.84 15.43 31.61
C VAL A 168 -32.00 15.13 30.12
N ASP A 169 -32.98 15.75 29.44
CA ASP A 169 -33.19 15.57 27.99
C ASP A 169 -32.00 16.03 27.16
N VAL A 170 -31.44 17.20 27.46
CA VAL A 170 -30.24 17.70 26.78
C VAL A 170 -29.10 16.69 26.92
N SER A 171 -28.84 16.18 28.14
CA SER A 171 -27.78 15.19 28.35
C SER A 171 -28.03 13.84 27.68
N GLY A 172 -29.28 13.37 27.67
CA GLY A 172 -29.65 12.07 27.07
C GLY A 172 -29.71 12.07 25.54
N ARG A 173 -29.51 13.23 24.89
CA ARG A 173 -29.38 13.34 23.43
C ARG A 173 -27.94 13.21 22.95
N TYR A 174 -26.95 13.36 23.83
CA TYR A 174 -25.55 13.10 23.49
C TYR A 174 -25.28 11.59 23.55
N PRO A 175 -24.48 11.03 22.62
CA PRO A 175 -24.14 9.61 22.65
C PRO A 175 -23.26 9.29 23.87
N GLU A 176 -23.77 8.47 24.79
CA GLU A 176 -23.01 7.98 25.95
C GLU A 176 -22.06 6.84 25.57
N ILE A 177 -20.93 6.74 26.29
CA ILE A 177 -20.01 5.60 26.18
C ILE A 177 -20.68 4.40 26.84
N ILE A 178 -21.14 3.44 26.05
CA ILE A 178 -21.79 2.21 26.55
C ILE A 178 -20.78 1.40 27.37
N ALA A 179 -21.18 1.01 28.59
CA ALA A 179 -20.40 0.07 29.40
C ALA A 179 -20.24 -1.25 28.63
N LYS A 180 -18.99 -1.62 28.31
CA LYS A 180 -18.73 -2.89 27.64
C LYS A 180 -19.00 -4.03 28.64
N PRO A 181 -19.67 -5.11 28.23
CA PRO A 181 -19.78 -6.29 29.07
C PRO A 181 -18.37 -6.76 29.43
N THR A 182 -18.15 -7.10 30.70
CA THR A 182 -16.86 -7.61 31.18
C THR A 182 -16.50 -8.84 30.34
N VAL A 183 -15.45 -8.75 29.52
CA VAL A 183 -15.09 -9.80 28.57
C VAL A 183 -14.69 -11.04 29.38
N SER A 184 -15.38 -12.16 29.13
CA SER A 184 -15.33 -13.46 29.82
C SER A 184 -16.22 -13.62 31.07
N ASN A 185 -17.52 -13.82 30.84
CA ASN A 185 -18.43 -14.40 31.82
C ASN A 185 -18.87 -15.82 31.40
N PRO A 186 -17.96 -16.81 31.43
CA PRO A 186 -18.27 -18.18 31.02
C PRO A 186 -19.29 -18.88 31.94
N ALA A 187 -19.59 -18.29 33.11
CA ALA A 187 -20.53 -18.81 34.08
C ALA A 187 -21.92 -18.15 34.03
N ASN A 188 -22.19 -17.27 33.06
CA ASN A 188 -23.45 -16.53 32.94
C ASN A 188 -23.84 -15.79 34.24
N GLN A 189 -22.86 -15.34 35.01
CA GLN A 189 -23.07 -14.61 36.26
C GLN A 189 -23.70 -13.24 36.00
N PHE A 190 -24.56 -12.80 36.90
CA PHE A 190 -25.24 -11.52 36.78
C PHE A 190 -24.23 -10.35 36.88
N ASP A 191 -24.09 -9.55 35.82
CA ASP A 191 -23.29 -8.32 35.82
C ASP A 191 -24.17 -7.17 36.32
N SER A 192 -23.99 -6.81 37.61
CA SER A 192 -24.75 -5.75 38.26
C SER A 192 -24.56 -4.39 37.60
N ASN A 193 -23.39 -4.13 37.02
CA ASN A 193 -23.07 -2.83 36.44
C ASN A 193 -23.75 -2.66 35.07
N LEU A 194 -23.82 -3.72 34.28
CA LEU A 194 -24.56 -3.71 33.01
C LEU A 194 -26.06 -3.53 33.25
N MET A 195 -26.65 -4.28 34.20
CA MET A 195 -28.06 -4.11 34.56
C MET A 195 -28.34 -2.68 35.07
N GLN A 196 -27.47 -2.12 35.90
CA GLN A 196 -27.61 -0.74 36.37
C GLN A 196 -27.55 0.26 35.20
N SER A 197 -26.63 0.08 34.25
CA SER A 197 -26.55 0.92 33.05
C SER A 197 -27.83 0.86 32.21
N GLU A 198 -28.43 -0.33 32.06
CA GLU A 198 -29.71 -0.48 31.37
C GLU A 198 -30.86 0.19 32.15
N GLN A 199 -30.90 0.05 33.47
CA GLN A 199 -31.87 0.73 34.32
C GLN A 199 -31.79 2.25 34.21
N PHE A 200 -30.58 2.82 34.13
CA PHE A 200 -30.40 4.26 33.93
C PHE A 200 -30.91 4.70 32.56
N LYS A 201 -30.58 3.96 31.50
CA LYS A 201 -31.08 4.24 30.16
C LYS A 201 -32.61 4.21 30.11
N ASN A 202 -33.23 3.21 30.73
CA ASN A 202 -34.69 3.12 30.83
C ASN A 202 -35.29 4.29 31.62
N CYS A 203 -34.69 4.67 32.75
CA CYS A 203 -35.12 5.83 33.52
C CYS A 203 -35.02 7.15 32.73
N ILE A 204 -33.94 7.34 31.96
CA ILE A 204 -33.79 8.53 31.10
C ILE A 204 -34.88 8.54 30.01
N ILE A 205 -35.16 7.40 29.38
CA ILE A 205 -36.23 7.27 28.37
C ILE A 205 -37.60 7.60 28.98
N GLU A 206 -37.88 7.13 30.19
CA GLU A 206 -39.12 7.46 30.90
C GLU A 206 -39.23 8.96 31.18
N LEU A 207 -38.21 9.57 31.81
CA LEU A 207 -38.21 11.00 32.13
C LEU A 207 -38.35 11.86 30.87
N ARG A 208 -37.78 11.43 29.73
CA ARG A 208 -37.87 12.16 28.46
C ARG A 208 -39.28 12.28 27.89
N LYS A 209 -40.19 11.34 28.21
CA LYS A 209 -41.62 11.44 27.80
C LYS A 209 -42.28 12.68 28.39
N SER A 210 -41.81 13.12 29.55
CA SER A 210 -42.39 14.16 30.40
C SER A 210 -41.84 15.57 30.10
N VAL A 211 -40.82 15.66 29.23
CA VAL A 211 -40.08 16.90 28.88
C VAL A 211 -40.93 17.92 28.12
N GLU A 212 -41.82 17.45 27.25
CA GLU A 212 -42.72 18.35 26.51
C GLU A 212 -43.63 19.14 27.47
N GLY A 213 -44.15 18.47 28.49
CA GLY A 213 -44.91 19.08 29.58
C GLY A 213 -44.08 20.13 30.32
N ALA A 214 -42.85 19.79 30.71
CA ALA A 214 -41.93 20.72 31.38
C ALA A 214 -41.59 21.95 30.53
N ARG A 215 -41.38 21.78 29.22
CA ARG A 215 -41.11 22.88 28.28
C ARG A 215 -42.30 23.84 28.15
N SER A 216 -43.50 23.30 28.00
CA SER A 216 -44.74 24.09 27.93
C SER A 216 -44.98 24.87 29.22
N PHE A 217 -44.74 24.23 30.38
CA PHE A 217 -44.88 24.82 31.69
C PHE A 217 -43.91 26.00 31.92
N LEU A 218 -42.62 25.82 31.62
CA LEU A 218 -41.62 26.88 31.77
C LEU A 218 -41.87 28.06 30.83
N THR A 219 -42.40 27.80 29.63
CA THR A 219 -42.80 28.86 28.69
C THR A 219 -43.95 29.68 29.27
N ARG A 220 -44.96 29.02 29.85
CA ARG A 220 -46.10 29.69 30.51
C ARG A 220 -45.68 30.46 31.77
N ILE A 221 -44.72 29.96 32.54
CA ILE A 221 -44.15 30.71 33.70
C ILE A 221 -43.55 32.04 33.25
N LEU A 222 -42.81 32.04 32.13
CA LEU A 222 -42.23 33.27 31.57
C LEU A 222 -43.30 34.28 31.12
N GLU A 223 -44.47 33.79 30.68
CA GLU A 223 -45.58 34.64 30.22
C GLU A 223 -46.45 35.16 31.38
N CYS A 224 -46.73 34.32 32.39
CA CYS A 224 -47.72 34.63 33.44
C CYS A 224 -47.12 35.22 34.73
N CYS A 225 -45.88 34.87 35.11
CA CYS A 225 -45.29 35.21 36.40
C CYS A 225 -44.11 36.19 36.29
N CYS A 226 -43.99 36.93 35.19
CA CYS A 226 -42.82 37.73 34.83
C CYS A 226 -42.40 38.82 35.82
N ASN A 227 -43.23 39.17 36.81
CA ASN A 227 -42.96 40.18 37.83
C ASN A 227 -42.88 39.63 39.27
N ASP A 228 -43.10 38.33 39.47
CA ASP A 228 -43.14 37.73 40.82
C ASP A 228 -41.73 37.37 41.32
N GLN A 229 -41.47 37.62 42.61
CA GLN A 229 -40.23 37.19 43.27
C GLN A 229 -40.32 35.72 43.69
N MET A 230 -39.27 34.93 43.42
CA MET A 230 -39.23 33.50 43.75
C MET A 230 -38.48 33.26 45.07
N VAL A 231 -39.12 32.61 46.04
CA VAL A 231 -38.48 32.22 47.32
C VAL A 231 -37.59 31.02 47.09
N VAL A 232 -36.31 31.14 47.45
CA VAL A 232 -35.35 30.02 47.37
C VAL A 232 -35.31 29.29 48.70
N LEU A 233 -35.54 27.98 48.65
CA LEU A 233 -35.40 27.13 49.83
C LEU A 233 -33.93 27.00 50.23
N THR A 234 -33.59 27.53 51.41
CA THR A 234 -32.24 27.45 51.99
C THR A 234 -32.08 26.18 52.82
N LYS A 235 -30.83 25.83 53.15
CA LYS A 235 -30.53 24.69 54.03
C LYS A 235 -31.23 24.78 55.40
N ASP A 236 -31.50 25.99 55.87
CA ASP A 236 -32.12 26.24 57.18
C ASP A 236 -33.58 25.77 57.22
N CYS A 237 -34.28 25.76 56.08
CA CYS A 237 -35.64 25.19 55.96
C CYS A 237 -35.70 23.71 56.36
N PHE A 238 -34.59 22.99 56.20
CA PHE A 238 -34.48 21.56 56.46
C PHE A 238 -33.71 21.25 57.75
N LEU A 239 -32.75 22.10 58.15
CA LEU A 239 -31.98 21.94 59.38
C LEU A 239 -32.75 22.33 60.65
N GLU A 240 -33.58 23.36 60.60
CA GLU A 240 -34.31 23.84 61.79
C GLU A 240 -35.30 22.79 62.36
N PRO A 241 -36.08 22.05 61.54
CA PRO A 241 -36.93 20.95 62.02
C PRO A 241 -36.16 19.76 62.59
N LEU A 242 -34.93 19.49 62.09
CA LEU A 242 -34.08 18.43 62.62
C LEU A 242 -33.65 18.73 64.06
N ILE A 243 -33.26 19.98 64.33
CA ILE A 243 -32.74 20.45 65.62
C ILE A 243 -33.86 20.63 66.65
N LYS A 244 -34.99 21.25 66.29
CA LYS A 244 -36.12 21.42 67.23
C LYS A 244 -36.76 20.08 67.63
N GLY A 245 -36.65 19.07 66.78
CA GLY A 245 -37.19 17.73 67.07
C GLY A 245 -36.34 16.87 68.00
N SER A 246 -35.05 17.19 68.22
CA SER A 246 -34.21 16.52 69.22
C SER A 246 -34.45 17.06 70.65
N ASP A 247 -34.83 18.33 70.79
CA ASP A 247 -35.13 18.94 72.10
C ASP A 247 -36.44 18.42 72.75
N LEU A 248 -37.39 17.92 71.95
CA LEU A 248 -38.62 17.29 72.44
C LEU A 248 -38.41 15.94 73.15
N LYS A 249 -37.23 15.31 73.00
CA LYS A 249 -36.93 14.01 73.61
C LYS A 249 -36.34 14.09 75.02
N ILE A 250 -35.95 15.27 75.51
CA ILE A 250 -35.28 15.41 76.83
C ILE A 250 -36.25 15.83 77.96
N ASN A 251 -37.42 16.40 77.65
CA ASN A 251 -38.34 16.91 78.69
C ASN A 251 -39.61 16.09 78.96
N ASN A 252 -39.88 14.97 78.26
CA ASN A 252 -41.14 14.22 78.42
C ASN A 252 -41.01 12.77 78.91
N PHE A 253 -39.90 12.39 79.54
CA PHE A 253 -39.81 11.11 80.26
C PHE A 253 -40.54 11.10 81.64
N LEU A 254 -41.24 12.17 82.02
CA LEU A 254 -41.88 12.29 83.34
C LEU A 254 -43.35 12.72 83.37
N ASN A 255 -44.09 12.78 82.25
CA ASN A 255 -45.54 12.99 82.30
C ASN A 255 -46.29 12.16 81.25
N PHE A 256 -46.76 10.99 81.68
CA PHE A 256 -47.71 10.16 80.95
C PHE A 256 -49.13 10.72 81.09
N GLY A 257 -49.71 11.16 79.98
CA GLY A 257 -51.11 11.60 79.95
C GLY A 257 -51.59 12.18 78.63
N SER A 258 -51.19 11.59 77.49
CA SER A 258 -51.79 11.68 76.13
C SER A 258 -50.71 11.61 75.05
N LEU A 259 -50.28 10.41 74.67
CA LEU A 259 -49.35 10.23 73.57
C LEU A 259 -50.11 10.13 72.24
N ASN A 260 -50.35 11.32 71.71
CA ASN A 260 -50.63 11.59 70.31
C ASN A 260 -49.49 11.08 69.43
N VAL A 261 -49.88 10.57 68.26
CA VAL A 261 -49.09 10.29 67.05
C VAL A 261 -47.79 11.10 67.00
N ILE A 262 -46.64 10.42 66.89
CA ILE A 262 -45.34 11.09 66.64
C ILE A 262 -45.54 12.02 65.42
N PRO A 263 -45.48 13.36 65.57
CA PRO A 263 -45.70 14.25 64.46
C PRO A 263 -44.52 14.10 63.47
N VAL A 264 -44.85 13.72 62.24
CA VAL A 264 -43.88 13.65 61.15
C VAL A 264 -43.29 15.06 60.96
N GLN A 265 -41.96 15.18 61.00
CA GLN A 265 -41.28 16.47 60.84
C GLN A 265 -41.55 17.03 59.45
N VAL A 266 -42.05 18.26 59.39
CA VAL A 266 -42.31 18.99 58.14
C VAL A 266 -41.25 20.08 57.97
N PRO A 267 -40.73 20.32 56.75
CA PRO A 267 -39.81 21.43 56.51
C PRO A 267 -40.39 22.77 56.93
N ASN A 268 -39.55 23.63 57.53
CA ASN A 268 -39.95 24.99 57.87
C ASN A 268 -39.64 25.93 56.71
N PHE A 269 -40.55 26.02 55.75
CA PHE A 269 -40.37 26.87 54.58
C PHE A 269 -40.40 28.37 54.88
N GLN A 270 -40.89 28.79 56.05
CA GLN A 270 -40.85 30.19 56.48
C GLN A 270 -39.47 30.64 56.94
N ALA A 271 -38.52 29.72 57.12
CA ALA A 271 -37.14 30.02 57.51
C ALA A 271 -36.26 30.55 56.36
N SER A 272 -36.77 30.61 55.12
CA SER A 272 -36.03 31.14 53.98
C SER A 272 -36.16 32.66 53.87
N ASP A 273 -35.06 33.38 54.09
CA ASP A 273 -34.99 34.84 53.92
C ASP A 273 -34.57 35.29 52.50
N ARG A 274 -34.49 34.37 51.52
CA ARG A 274 -33.91 34.65 50.20
C ARG A 274 -34.92 34.66 49.06
N TRP A 275 -34.89 35.74 48.29
CA TRP A 275 -35.78 36.00 47.14
C TRP A 275 -34.95 36.22 45.88
N LEU A 276 -35.34 35.57 44.78
CA LEU A 276 -34.79 35.79 43.44
C LEU A 276 -35.64 36.79 42.68
N SER A 277 -35.01 37.83 42.15
CA SER A 277 -35.66 38.82 41.29
C SER A 277 -36.00 38.23 39.91
N PRO A 278 -37.06 38.73 39.25
CA PRO A 278 -37.38 38.36 37.87
C PRO A 278 -36.23 38.55 36.88
N ASP A 279 -35.40 39.57 37.09
CA ASP A 279 -34.23 39.86 36.27
C ASP A 279 -33.17 38.73 36.30
N LEU A 280 -33.17 37.89 37.33
CA LEU A 280 -32.26 36.76 37.46
C LEU A 280 -32.87 35.45 36.99
N TRP A 281 -34.09 35.10 37.42
CA TRP A 281 -34.63 33.78 37.10
C TRP A 281 -35.19 33.66 35.66
N ALA A 282 -35.70 34.73 35.06
CA ALA A 282 -36.27 34.67 33.71
C ALA A 282 -35.23 34.40 32.60
N PRO A 283 -34.02 35.01 32.62
CA PRO A 283 -32.93 34.64 31.72
C PRO A 283 -32.46 33.19 31.89
N LEU A 284 -32.50 32.64 33.11
CA LEU A 284 -32.10 31.26 33.40
C LEU A 284 -33.07 30.22 32.84
N VAL A 285 -34.36 30.50 32.93
CA VAL A 285 -35.39 29.69 32.24
C VAL A 285 -35.21 29.78 30.74
N SER A 286 -34.98 30.98 30.21
CA SER A 286 -34.76 31.21 28.78
C SER A 286 -33.52 30.48 28.26
N PHE A 287 -32.44 30.45 29.03
CA PHE A 287 -31.21 29.73 28.71
C PHE A 287 -31.44 28.21 28.71
N SER A 288 -32.12 27.68 29.73
CA SER A 288 -32.44 26.25 29.81
C SER A 288 -33.35 25.79 28.65
N LEU A 289 -34.33 26.61 28.28
CA LEU A 289 -35.17 26.38 27.10
C LEU A 289 -34.36 26.45 25.81
N MET A 290 -33.47 27.44 25.66
CA MET A 290 -32.58 27.57 24.50
C MET A 290 -31.69 26.32 24.34
N CYS A 291 -31.04 25.84 25.41
CA CYS A 291 -30.23 24.62 25.36
C CYS A 291 -31.07 23.41 24.94
N ASN A 292 -32.31 23.28 25.44
CA ASN A 292 -33.21 22.20 25.06
C ASN A 292 -33.64 22.29 23.59
N HIS A 293 -34.05 23.48 23.11
CA HIS A 293 -34.41 23.69 21.71
C HIS A 293 -33.23 23.43 20.76
N PHE A 294 -32.02 23.84 21.15
CA PHE A 294 -30.80 23.57 20.40
C PHE A 294 -30.54 22.07 20.30
N ALA A 295 -30.51 21.35 21.44
CA ALA A 295 -30.31 19.91 21.47
C ALA A 295 -31.45 19.14 20.75
N ALA A 296 -32.65 19.70 20.70
CA ALA A 296 -33.79 19.13 19.98
C ALA A 296 -33.80 19.39 18.46
N GLY A 297 -32.89 20.20 17.94
CA GLY A 297 -32.85 20.58 16.52
C GLY A 297 -33.82 21.70 16.13
N ASN A 298 -34.51 22.32 17.11
CA ASN A 298 -35.41 23.46 16.90
C ASN A 298 -34.62 24.78 16.84
N LEU A 299 -33.80 24.92 15.80
CA LEU A 299 -32.79 25.99 15.67
C LEU A 299 -33.39 27.40 15.63
N ILE A 300 -34.61 27.57 15.08
CA ILE A 300 -35.29 28.88 14.99
C ILE A 300 -35.64 29.39 16.38
N GLU A 301 -36.29 28.56 17.20
CA GLU A 301 -36.66 28.91 18.58
C GLU A 301 -35.44 29.11 19.47
N ALA A 302 -34.42 28.26 19.33
CA ALA A 302 -33.15 28.43 20.03
C ALA A 302 -32.50 29.78 19.70
N ARG A 303 -32.47 30.16 18.43
CA ARG A 303 -31.93 31.46 17.97
C ARG A 303 -32.74 32.65 18.51
N ASN A 304 -34.07 32.54 18.54
CA ASN A 304 -34.95 33.59 19.07
C ASN A 304 -34.72 33.81 20.56
N LYS A 305 -34.67 32.73 21.35
CA LYS A 305 -34.38 32.80 22.79
C LYS A 305 -32.96 33.30 23.06
N LEU A 306 -31.97 32.88 22.28
CA LEU A 306 -30.60 33.38 22.40
C LEU A 306 -30.52 34.90 22.16
N LYS A 307 -31.20 35.43 21.13
CA LYS A 307 -31.30 36.88 20.91
C LYS A 307 -31.95 37.62 22.09
N GLN A 308 -32.96 37.02 22.72
CA GLN A 308 -33.64 37.60 23.88
C GLN A 308 -32.69 37.66 25.11
N ILE A 309 -31.88 36.62 25.32
CA ILE A 309 -30.89 36.57 26.40
C ILE A 309 -29.80 37.62 26.18
N VAL A 310 -29.21 37.70 24.99
CA VAL A 310 -28.16 38.67 24.66
C VAL A 310 -28.64 40.12 24.84
N ARG A 311 -29.89 40.43 24.45
CA ARG A 311 -30.49 41.77 24.65
C ARG A 311 -30.67 42.15 26.12
N ASN A 312 -30.95 41.18 26.98
CA ASN A 312 -31.22 41.40 28.40
C ASN A 312 -29.98 41.15 29.29
N TRP A 313 -28.82 40.86 28.70
CA TRP A 313 -27.62 40.43 29.42
C TRP A 313 -27.10 41.46 30.42
N GLU A 314 -27.06 42.75 30.07
CA GLU A 314 -26.60 43.80 30.99
C GLU A 314 -27.43 43.91 32.27
N ARG A 315 -28.73 43.56 32.19
CA ARG A 315 -29.63 43.54 33.36
C ARG A 315 -29.36 42.31 34.23
N TYR A 316 -29.10 41.17 33.59
CA TYR A 316 -28.73 39.93 34.27
C TYR A 316 -27.35 40.05 34.96
N ASP A 317 -26.36 40.60 34.28
CA ASP A 317 -24.99 40.76 34.79
C ASP A 317 -24.95 41.66 36.05
N LYS A 318 -25.64 42.81 36.02
CA LYS A 318 -25.80 43.68 37.19
C LYS A 318 -26.58 43.03 38.35
N GLY A 319 -27.59 42.21 38.04
CA GLY A 319 -28.35 41.47 39.05
C GLY A 319 -27.54 40.34 39.70
N SER A 320 -26.69 39.67 38.92
CA SER A 320 -25.83 38.56 39.34
C SER A 320 -24.72 39.03 40.30
N VAL A 321 -24.12 40.19 40.04
CA VAL A 321 -23.08 40.78 40.88
C VAL A 321 -23.61 41.20 42.27
N ASN A 322 -24.86 41.67 42.35
CA ASN A 322 -25.47 42.14 43.60
C ASN A 322 -26.02 41.01 44.49
N ASN A 323 -26.32 39.85 43.92
CA ASN A 323 -26.81 38.67 44.64
C ASN A 323 -26.05 37.42 44.14
N PRO A 324 -24.82 37.18 44.65
CA PRO A 324 -23.97 36.09 44.17
C PRO A 324 -24.51 34.76 44.71
N MET A 325 -25.56 34.25 44.08
CA MET A 325 -25.99 32.87 44.25
C MET A 325 -25.57 32.08 43.01
N PRO A 326 -24.71 31.06 43.16
CA PRO A 326 -24.34 30.18 42.06
C PRO A 326 -25.44 29.13 41.77
N ILE A 327 -26.72 29.45 42.01
CA ILE A 327 -27.81 28.49 41.80
C ILE A 327 -27.90 28.18 40.29
N PHE A 328 -27.72 29.16 39.41
CA PHE A 328 -27.50 28.95 37.98
C PHE A 328 -26.78 30.19 37.43
N GLY A 329 -25.47 30.15 37.31
CA GLY A 329 -24.77 31.11 36.44
C GLY A 329 -24.90 30.63 35.01
N ILE A 330 -25.34 31.49 34.07
CA ILE A 330 -25.13 31.17 32.66
C ILE A 330 -23.62 31.17 32.45
N ASN A 331 -23.05 30.01 32.13
CA ASN A 331 -21.64 29.94 31.79
C ASN A 331 -21.40 30.81 30.56
N VAL A 332 -20.56 31.82 30.73
CA VAL A 332 -20.30 32.84 29.70
C VAL A 332 -19.65 32.21 28.48
N ASP A 333 -18.80 31.19 28.69
CA ASP A 333 -18.15 30.45 27.61
C ASP A 333 -19.15 29.62 26.80
N ASP A 334 -20.10 28.95 27.47
CA ASP A 334 -21.15 28.17 26.78
C ASP A 334 -22.06 29.11 25.96
N LEU A 335 -22.45 30.25 26.54
CA LEU A 335 -23.28 31.26 25.86
C LEU A 335 -22.55 31.87 24.65
N ALA A 336 -21.25 32.20 24.80
CA ALA A 336 -20.42 32.69 23.70
C ALA A 336 -20.33 31.64 22.58
N GLY A 337 -20.11 30.37 22.92
CA GLY A 337 -20.11 29.27 21.96
C GLY A 337 -21.42 29.13 21.19
N TYR A 338 -22.58 29.30 21.85
CA TYR A 338 -23.88 29.33 21.15
C TYR A 338 -24.04 30.58 20.27
N CYS A 339 -23.57 31.75 20.70
CA CYS A 339 -23.57 32.97 19.89
C CYS A 339 -22.72 32.82 18.63
N ASP A 340 -21.54 32.22 18.74
CA ASP A 340 -20.66 31.91 17.62
C ASP A 340 -21.32 30.93 16.64
N ALA A 341 -21.92 29.86 17.16
CA ALA A 341 -22.62 28.86 16.34
C ALA A 341 -23.79 29.46 15.52
N PHE A 342 -24.46 30.51 16.03
CA PHE A 342 -25.58 31.18 15.35
C PHE A 342 -25.20 32.51 14.66
N GLY A 343 -23.93 32.92 14.71
CA GLY A 343 -23.44 34.19 14.16
C GLY A 343 -24.09 35.43 14.78
N ILE A 344 -24.32 35.43 16.11
CA ILE A 344 -24.90 36.57 16.83
C ILE A 344 -23.77 37.35 17.51
N ALA A 345 -23.68 38.65 17.20
CA ALA A 345 -22.72 39.55 17.83
C ALA A 345 -22.98 39.65 19.35
N HIS A 346 -21.90 39.51 20.13
CA HIS A 346 -21.95 39.54 21.60
C HIS A 346 -20.71 40.24 22.17
N SER A 347 -20.81 40.75 23.40
CA SER A 347 -19.76 41.53 24.09
C SER A 347 -19.11 40.79 25.27
N PHE A 348 -19.31 39.48 25.37
CA PHE A 348 -19.01 38.71 26.59
C PHE A 348 -17.51 38.41 26.82
N GLN A 349 -16.66 38.47 25.79
CA GLN A 349 -15.21 38.27 25.87
C GLN A 349 -14.45 39.22 24.93
N PRO A 350 -13.18 39.58 25.24
CA PRO A 350 -12.33 40.29 24.28
C PRO A 350 -12.09 39.41 23.05
N PRO A 351 -12.06 39.99 21.84
CA PRO A 351 -11.99 39.22 20.61
C PRO A 351 -10.64 38.51 20.55
N VAL A 352 -10.63 37.19 20.79
CA VAL A 352 -9.55 36.37 20.26
C VAL A 352 -9.67 36.51 18.75
N SER A 353 -8.68 37.14 18.11
CA SER A 353 -8.61 37.35 16.67
C SER A 353 -8.53 36.01 15.93
N ARG A 354 -9.66 35.31 15.85
CA ARG A 354 -9.90 34.26 14.88
C ARG A 354 -10.73 34.92 13.80
N ILE A 355 -10.13 35.12 12.64
CA ILE A 355 -10.83 35.48 11.41
C ILE A 355 -11.71 34.26 11.08
N HIS A 356 -12.89 34.18 11.71
CA HIS A 356 -13.95 33.23 11.41
C HIS A 356 -14.86 33.85 10.35
N ASP A 357 -14.36 33.88 9.12
CA ASP A 357 -15.22 33.96 7.95
C ASP A 357 -15.11 32.63 7.21
N GLU A 358 -15.82 31.61 7.73
CA GLU A 358 -16.10 30.39 6.96
C GLU A 358 -16.92 30.70 5.68
N SER A 359 -17.46 31.93 5.57
CA SER A 359 -18.13 32.48 4.39
C SER A 359 -17.17 32.81 3.22
N ILE A 360 -15.84 32.85 3.43
CA ILE A 360 -14.86 33.15 2.37
C ILE A 360 -14.68 31.98 1.37
N PHE A 361 -15.13 30.79 1.73
CA PHE A 361 -14.83 29.55 1.02
C PHE A 361 -15.87 29.14 -0.04
N SER A 362 -16.66 30.08 -0.57
CA SER A 362 -17.58 29.80 -1.68
C SER A 362 -16.87 29.72 -3.04
N GLU A 363 -15.79 30.48 -3.24
CA GLU A 363 -15.06 30.52 -4.52
C GLU A 363 -13.58 30.93 -4.31
N VAL A 364 -12.66 30.17 -4.91
CA VAL A 364 -11.22 30.41 -4.77
C VAL A 364 -10.76 31.49 -5.76
N ASN A 365 -10.40 32.67 -5.24
CA ASN A 365 -9.97 33.83 -6.02
C ASN A 365 -8.47 34.17 -5.84
N GLU A 366 -7.88 34.97 -6.74
CA GLU A 366 -6.46 35.43 -6.66
C GLU A 366 -6.09 36.14 -5.34
N LYS A 367 -7.08 36.74 -4.64
CA LYS A 367 -6.87 37.34 -3.31
C LYS A 367 -6.56 36.29 -2.23
N ILE A 368 -7.13 35.09 -2.36
CA ILE A 368 -6.85 33.96 -1.45
C ILE A 368 -5.41 33.49 -1.68
N MET A 369 -4.95 33.35 -2.92
CA MET A 369 -3.56 32.99 -3.24
C MET A 369 -2.51 33.90 -2.57
N LYS A 370 -2.81 35.20 -2.43
CA LYS A 370 -1.92 36.16 -1.74
C LYS A 370 -1.89 36.03 -0.22
N SER A 371 -2.89 35.37 0.38
CA SER A 371 -3.03 35.19 1.83
C SER A 371 -2.84 33.74 2.30
N ILE A 372 -2.66 32.78 1.38
CA ILE A 372 -2.45 31.35 1.68
C ILE A 372 -1.33 31.11 2.70
N ASP A 373 -0.23 31.88 2.67
CA ASP A 373 0.87 31.72 3.61
C ASP A 373 0.43 31.85 5.08
N SER A 374 -0.58 32.70 5.35
CA SER A 374 -1.15 32.94 6.69
C SER A 374 -2.17 31.88 7.14
N PHE A 375 -2.61 31.00 6.24
CA PHE A 375 -3.61 29.99 6.56
C PHE A 375 -3.01 28.79 7.29
N THR A 376 -3.81 28.22 8.19
CA THR A 376 -3.53 26.93 8.82
C THR A 376 -3.62 25.79 7.80
N MET A 377 -2.97 24.66 8.08
CA MET A 377 -3.01 23.48 7.21
C MET A 377 -4.45 23.00 6.92
N LEU A 378 -5.36 23.14 7.88
CA LEU A 378 -6.77 22.78 7.73
C LEU A 378 -7.49 23.69 6.73
N GLN A 379 -7.30 25.01 6.86
CA GLN A 379 -7.88 26.01 5.94
C GLN A 379 -7.38 25.83 4.51
N GLN A 380 -6.10 25.52 4.34
CA GLN A 380 -5.50 25.27 3.03
C GLN A 380 -5.98 23.94 2.39
N SER A 381 -6.18 22.90 3.20
CA SER A 381 -6.77 21.63 2.74
C SER A 381 -8.20 21.84 2.27
N GLU A 382 -8.99 22.66 2.97
CA GLU A 382 -10.33 23.04 2.54
C GLU A 382 -10.29 23.89 1.26
N CYS A 383 -9.39 24.87 1.12
CA CYS A 383 -9.20 25.61 -0.13
C CYS A 383 -8.92 24.68 -1.32
N GLN A 384 -8.07 23.67 -1.13
CA GLN A 384 -7.77 22.69 -2.16
C GLN A 384 -8.97 21.82 -2.50
N ARG A 385 -9.73 21.36 -1.49
CA ARG A 385 -10.96 20.60 -1.69
C ARG A 385 -11.96 21.41 -2.53
N ILE A 386 -12.16 22.68 -2.19
CA ILE A 386 -13.07 23.59 -2.87
C ILE A 386 -12.60 23.85 -4.31
N ALA A 387 -11.32 24.18 -4.51
CA ALA A 387 -10.75 24.41 -5.85
C ALA A 387 -10.85 23.18 -6.77
N CYS A 388 -10.68 21.98 -6.20
CA CYS A 388 -10.86 20.71 -6.91
C CYS A 388 -12.33 20.49 -7.32
N THR A 389 -13.28 20.83 -6.44
CA THR A 389 -14.72 20.69 -6.75
C THR A 389 -15.24 21.76 -7.71
N SER A 390 -14.65 22.96 -7.70
CA SER A 390 -15.09 24.09 -8.52
C SER A 390 -14.39 24.17 -9.88
N MET A 391 -13.53 23.21 -10.23
CA MET A 391 -12.72 23.21 -11.48
C MET A 391 -11.94 24.53 -11.68
N ALA A 392 -11.52 25.18 -10.58
CA ALA A 392 -10.81 26.44 -10.67
C ALA A 392 -9.43 26.23 -11.29
N ALA A 393 -9.02 27.13 -12.19
CA ALA A 393 -7.68 27.10 -12.82
C ALA A 393 -6.53 27.16 -11.79
N SER A 394 -6.80 27.66 -10.58
CA SER A 394 -5.88 27.77 -9.44
C SER A 394 -5.80 26.53 -8.55
N SER A 395 -6.54 25.46 -8.84
CA SER A 395 -6.54 24.22 -8.03
C SER A 395 -5.15 23.57 -7.96
N ASP A 396 -4.46 23.49 -9.10
CA ASP A 396 -3.11 22.94 -9.16
C ASP A 396 -2.11 23.85 -8.41
N ASP A 397 -2.28 25.17 -8.50
CA ASP A 397 -1.43 26.14 -7.82
C ASP A 397 -1.54 26.02 -6.28
N ILE A 398 -2.77 25.89 -5.74
CA ILE A 398 -2.98 25.66 -4.30
C ILE A 398 -2.41 24.32 -3.86
N PHE A 399 -2.58 23.29 -4.69
CA PHE A 399 -2.01 21.99 -4.41
C PHE A 399 -0.47 22.06 -4.30
N VAL A 400 0.20 22.79 -5.20
CA VAL A 400 1.65 23.02 -5.13
C VAL A 400 2.05 23.73 -3.84
N GLU A 401 1.34 24.79 -3.45
CA GLU A 401 1.58 25.54 -2.21
C GLU A 401 1.51 24.63 -0.97
N ASN A 402 0.49 23.79 -0.90
CA ASN A 402 0.28 22.86 0.21
C ASN A 402 1.40 21.83 0.31
N VAL A 403 1.83 21.27 -0.82
CA VAL A 403 2.90 20.26 -0.83
C VAL A 403 4.23 20.87 -0.42
N VAL A 404 4.59 22.07 -0.91
CA VAL A 404 5.84 22.73 -0.49
C VAL A 404 5.82 23.07 1.00
N LYS A 405 4.68 23.55 1.53
CA LYS A 405 4.55 23.84 2.97
C LYS A 405 4.60 22.57 3.83
N GLN A 406 4.06 21.44 3.36
CA GLN A 406 4.23 20.13 4.00
C GLN A 406 5.70 19.76 4.09
N PHE A 407 6.45 19.88 3.00
CA PHE A 407 7.89 19.62 3.00
C PHE A 407 8.67 20.54 3.94
N VAL A 408 8.37 21.84 3.97
CA VAL A 408 9.02 22.80 4.90
C VAL A 408 8.69 22.46 6.37
N ASN A 409 7.55 21.83 6.62
CA ASN A 409 7.14 21.36 7.94
C ASN A 409 7.55 19.89 8.21
N ASP A 410 8.48 19.35 7.43
CA ASP A 410 9.06 18.00 7.61
C ASP A 410 8.04 16.85 7.43
N PHE A 411 6.94 17.09 6.70
CA PHE A 411 5.99 16.05 6.29
C PHE A 411 6.34 15.49 4.91
N SER A 412 6.32 14.16 4.78
CA SER A 412 6.53 13.47 3.51
C SER A 412 5.30 13.59 2.60
N PRO A 413 5.46 13.93 1.30
CA PRO A 413 4.36 13.93 0.35
C PRO A 413 3.91 12.50 0.04
N THR A 414 2.65 12.35 -0.38
CA THR A 414 2.16 11.08 -0.93
C THR A 414 2.68 10.87 -2.35
N LEU A 415 2.77 9.60 -2.80
CA LEU A 415 3.18 9.26 -4.17
C LEU A 415 2.28 9.95 -5.21
N ASN A 416 0.97 10.01 -4.96
CA ASN A 416 0.01 10.70 -5.83
C ASN A 416 0.29 12.20 -5.92
N ALA A 417 0.76 12.82 -4.83
CA ALA A 417 1.11 14.23 -4.84
C ALA A 417 2.35 14.48 -5.72
N LEU A 418 3.35 13.60 -5.64
CA LEU A 418 4.54 13.67 -6.50
C LEU A 418 4.20 13.48 -7.98
N ILE A 419 3.30 12.56 -8.32
CA ILE A 419 2.86 12.35 -9.71
C ILE A 419 2.18 13.60 -10.28
N LYS A 420 1.33 14.27 -9.48
CA LYS A 420 0.67 15.52 -9.90
C LYS A 420 1.65 16.67 -10.13
N LEU A 421 2.75 16.73 -9.37
CA LEU A 421 3.80 17.74 -9.53
C LEU A 421 4.63 17.60 -10.82
N ILE A 422 4.60 16.45 -11.50
CA ILE A 422 5.38 16.20 -12.72
C ILE A 422 4.75 16.91 -13.96
N ASN A 423 3.55 17.48 -13.83
CA ASN A 423 2.91 18.25 -14.90
C ASN A 423 3.59 19.61 -15.14
N LYS A 424 3.88 19.94 -16.41
CA LYS A 424 4.62 21.16 -16.84
C LYS A 424 4.06 22.49 -16.29
N THR A 425 2.75 22.60 -16.09
CA THR A 425 2.09 23.81 -15.56
C THR A 425 2.39 24.00 -14.07
N SER A 426 2.39 22.91 -13.30
CA SER A 426 2.67 22.89 -11.86
C SER A 426 4.14 23.15 -11.54
N THR A 427 5.07 22.76 -12.44
CA THR A 427 6.52 22.96 -12.25
C THR A 427 6.91 24.44 -12.20
N ALA A 428 6.30 25.27 -13.05
CA ALA A 428 6.58 26.70 -13.08
C ALA A 428 6.07 27.42 -11.82
N HIS A 429 4.90 27.01 -11.31
CA HIS A 429 4.36 27.53 -10.04
C HIS A 429 5.19 27.05 -8.86
N LEU A 430 5.61 25.78 -8.84
CA LEU A 430 6.48 25.20 -7.82
C LEU A 430 7.78 25.99 -7.64
N ILE A 431 8.42 26.40 -8.75
CA ILE A 431 9.62 27.22 -8.73
C ILE A 431 9.34 28.60 -8.11
N LYS A 432 8.19 29.23 -8.41
CA LYS A 432 7.80 30.51 -7.81
C LYS A 432 7.54 30.40 -6.31
N VAL A 433 6.89 29.34 -5.85
CA VAL A 433 6.60 29.09 -4.43
C VAL A 433 7.89 28.86 -3.65
N CYS A 434 8.77 27.99 -4.15
CA CYS A 434 10.08 27.74 -3.53
C CYS A 434 10.88 29.04 -3.42
N TRP A 435 10.85 29.90 -4.46
CA TRP A 435 11.52 31.20 -4.42
C TRP A 435 10.90 32.17 -3.39
N ARG A 436 9.57 32.23 -3.30
CA ARG A 436 8.87 33.05 -2.30
C ARG A 436 9.30 32.68 -0.88
N LEU A 437 9.42 31.39 -0.59
CA LEU A 437 9.83 30.87 0.72
C LEU A 437 11.31 31.11 1.01
N ILE A 438 12.19 31.01 0.01
CA ILE A 438 13.61 31.39 0.12
C ILE A 438 13.75 32.87 0.49
N LYS A 439 12.95 33.76 -0.14
CA LYS A 439 12.95 35.19 0.17
C LYS A 439 12.51 35.49 1.61
N MET A 440 11.63 34.66 2.17
CA MET A 440 11.17 34.75 3.55
C MET A 440 12.18 34.19 4.58
N LYS A 441 13.34 33.67 4.15
CA LYS A 441 14.37 33.02 5.00
C LYS A 441 13.85 31.87 5.87
N ALA A 442 12.73 31.25 5.52
CA ALA A 442 12.20 30.10 6.25
C ALA A 442 13.04 28.85 5.94
N LYS A 443 13.58 28.16 6.95
CA LYS A 443 14.27 26.85 6.87
C LYS A 443 15.03 26.60 5.54
N ILE A 444 16.10 27.37 5.30
CA ILE A 444 16.88 27.34 4.06
C ILE A 444 17.45 25.94 3.76
N THR A 445 17.83 25.17 4.78
CA THR A 445 18.36 23.81 4.64
C THR A 445 17.31 22.83 4.10
N ALA A 446 16.09 22.87 4.62
CA ALA A 446 14.99 22.03 4.13
C ALA A 446 14.66 22.37 2.66
N LEU A 447 14.62 23.66 2.30
CA LEU A 447 14.42 24.09 0.91
C LEU A 447 15.53 23.60 -0.03
N GLN A 448 16.79 23.57 0.43
CA GLN A 448 17.90 23.03 -0.35
C GLN A 448 17.71 21.52 -0.64
N GLU A 449 17.33 20.74 0.36
CA GLU A 449 17.08 19.30 0.23
C GLU A 449 15.87 19.02 -0.67
N ILE A 450 14.79 19.79 -0.52
CA ILE A 450 13.58 19.70 -1.36
C ILE A 450 13.91 19.99 -2.83
N MET A 451 14.69 21.04 -3.09
CA MET A 451 15.07 21.38 -4.46
C MET A 451 16.03 20.35 -5.07
N GLN A 452 16.93 19.75 -4.28
CA GLN A 452 17.76 18.62 -4.72
C GLN A 452 16.88 17.41 -5.07
N PHE A 453 15.92 17.08 -4.20
CA PHE A 453 14.98 16.00 -4.44
C PHE A 453 14.14 16.21 -5.71
N PHE A 454 13.59 17.42 -5.94
CA PHE A 454 12.86 17.74 -7.16
C PHE A 454 13.74 17.74 -8.40
N SER A 455 15.00 18.16 -8.29
CA SER A 455 15.96 18.09 -9.41
C SER A 455 16.24 16.65 -9.86
N ALA A 456 16.16 15.68 -8.94
CA ALA A 456 16.34 14.27 -9.23
C ALA A 456 15.05 13.57 -9.74
N LYS A 457 13.88 14.05 -9.33
CA LYS A 457 12.58 13.38 -9.61
C LYS A 457 11.79 13.99 -10.75
N ILE A 458 11.93 15.28 -11.04
CA ILE A 458 11.17 15.99 -12.08
C ILE A 458 12.05 16.19 -13.32
N PRO A 459 11.72 15.58 -14.47
CA PRO A 459 12.48 15.75 -15.71
C PRO A 459 12.51 17.21 -16.15
N ASN A 460 13.69 17.72 -16.56
CA ASN A 460 13.93 19.10 -17.01
C ASN A 460 13.69 20.21 -15.96
N PHE A 461 13.42 19.89 -14.69
CA PHE A 461 13.25 20.86 -13.61
C PHE A 461 14.40 21.88 -13.55
N VAL A 462 15.64 21.42 -13.74
CA VAL A 462 16.84 22.27 -13.76
C VAL A 462 16.80 23.28 -14.91
N LYS A 463 16.40 22.86 -16.12
CA LYS A 463 16.31 23.76 -17.29
C LYS A 463 15.19 24.79 -17.11
N ASP A 464 14.06 24.35 -16.56
CA ASP A 464 12.93 25.22 -16.28
C ASP A 464 13.26 26.23 -15.18
N PHE A 465 14.06 25.83 -14.18
CA PHE A 465 14.60 26.71 -13.15
C PHE A 465 15.59 27.74 -13.72
N GLU A 466 16.49 27.34 -14.62
CA GLU A 466 17.46 28.24 -15.28
C GLU A 466 16.79 29.29 -16.18
N ASN A 467 15.66 28.94 -16.80
CA ASN A 467 14.89 29.87 -17.64
C ASN A 467 14.25 31.01 -16.86
N VAL A 468 14.05 30.86 -15.54
CA VAL A 468 13.52 31.92 -14.70
C VAL A 468 14.69 32.79 -14.22
N ARG A 469 14.78 34.01 -14.79
CA ARG A 469 15.84 34.98 -14.48
C ARG A 469 15.78 35.42 -13.01
N PHE A 470 16.53 34.77 -12.14
CA PHE A 470 16.70 35.18 -10.74
C PHE A 470 18.16 35.59 -10.51
N SER A 471 18.41 36.85 -10.12
CA SER A 471 19.75 37.45 -10.12
C SER A 471 20.60 37.20 -8.87
N GLU A 472 20.05 36.62 -7.79
CA GLU A 472 20.72 36.67 -6.47
C GLU A 472 21.07 35.30 -5.83
N VAL A 473 20.63 34.15 -6.37
CA VAL A 473 20.88 32.81 -5.76
C VAL A 473 21.53 31.78 -6.72
N VAL A 474 21.75 32.17 -7.98
CA VAL A 474 22.43 31.36 -9.02
C VAL A 474 23.79 30.75 -8.60
N PRO A 475 24.64 31.38 -7.76
CA PRO A 475 25.98 30.84 -7.46
C PRO A 475 25.96 29.52 -6.67
N LEU A 476 25.03 29.36 -5.71
CA LEU A 476 24.95 28.18 -4.85
C LEU A 476 24.48 26.93 -5.61
N PHE A 477 23.57 27.11 -6.58
CA PHE A 477 23.00 26.02 -7.38
C PHE A 477 23.90 25.60 -8.55
N ARG A 478 24.54 26.57 -9.23
CA ARG A 478 25.44 26.32 -10.37
C ARG A 478 26.64 25.44 -9.97
N ASN A 479 27.16 25.58 -8.75
CA ASN A 479 28.29 24.80 -8.26
C ASN A 479 27.99 23.30 -8.09
N CYS A 480 26.76 22.87 -7.80
CA CYS A 480 26.44 21.44 -7.64
C CYS A 480 26.30 20.70 -8.99
N LEU A 481 25.69 21.34 -9.99
CA LEU A 481 25.42 20.76 -11.32
C LEU A 481 26.64 20.80 -12.26
N GLU A 482 27.41 21.89 -12.23
CA GLU A 482 28.60 22.02 -13.10
C GLU A 482 29.72 21.06 -12.70
N THR A 483 29.83 20.68 -11.43
CA THR A 483 30.91 19.80 -10.94
C THR A 483 30.75 18.37 -11.46
N PHE A 484 29.53 17.86 -11.58
CA PHE A 484 29.24 16.52 -12.11
C PHE A 484 29.42 16.42 -13.64
N LEU A 485 28.92 17.41 -14.38
CA LEU A 485 29.00 17.42 -15.86
C LEU A 485 30.38 17.82 -16.39
N ARG A 486 31.12 18.70 -15.69
CA ARG A 486 32.52 19.02 -16.05
C ARG A 486 33.46 17.85 -15.78
N PHE A 487 33.22 17.04 -14.74
CA PHE A 487 34.08 15.89 -14.43
C PHE A 487 34.02 14.80 -15.52
N LEU A 488 32.85 14.56 -16.11
CA LEU A 488 32.66 13.57 -17.19
C LEU A 488 33.15 14.05 -18.56
N LYS A 489 32.90 15.32 -18.93
CA LYS A 489 33.30 15.84 -20.26
C LYS A 489 34.78 16.24 -20.35
N LYS A 490 35.39 16.70 -19.25
CA LYS A 490 36.75 17.30 -19.28
C LYS A 490 37.89 16.28 -19.18
N LYS A 491 37.61 15.00 -18.89
CA LYS A 491 38.62 13.93 -18.77
C LYS A 491 38.68 12.97 -19.97
N LEU A 492 37.65 12.95 -20.82
CA LEU A 492 37.54 12.02 -21.97
C LEU A 492 37.92 12.64 -23.33
N LEU A 493 37.90 13.98 -23.45
CA LEU A 493 38.05 14.68 -24.75
C LEU A 493 39.29 15.59 -24.84
N THR A 494 40.13 15.64 -23.81
CA THR A 494 41.31 16.52 -23.71
C THR A 494 42.62 15.74 -23.84
N GLY A 495 42.67 14.78 -24.77
CA GLY A 495 43.93 14.12 -25.12
C GLY A 495 44.78 15.03 -26.02
N ASP A 496 45.80 15.68 -25.46
CA ASP A 496 46.75 16.61 -26.12
C ASP A 496 47.69 15.94 -27.16
N ILE A 497 47.31 14.81 -27.76
CA ILE A 497 48.17 14.03 -28.65
C ILE A 497 47.47 13.88 -30.02
N ASP A 498 48.07 14.44 -31.06
CA ASP A 498 47.53 14.45 -32.43
C ASP A 498 47.22 13.04 -32.98
N LEU A 499 47.95 12.01 -32.55
CA LEU A 499 47.67 10.61 -32.87
C LEU A 499 46.31 10.13 -32.34
N TRP A 500 45.94 10.51 -31.12
CA TRP A 500 44.64 10.17 -30.53
C TRP A 500 43.50 10.89 -31.24
N ARG A 501 43.73 12.15 -31.64
CA ARG A 501 42.78 12.90 -32.49
C ARG A 501 42.60 12.25 -33.86
N LEU A 502 43.67 11.76 -34.46
CA LEU A 502 43.62 11.03 -35.74
C LEU A 502 42.83 9.73 -35.61
N LEU A 503 43.01 8.98 -34.51
CA LEU A 503 42.28 7.73 -34.27
C LEU A 503 40.76 7.97 -34.07
N VAL A 504 40.39 9.04 -33.36
CA VAL A 504 38.98 9.35 -33.01
C VAL A 504 38.22 10.11 -34.08
N SER A 505 38.89 10.89 -34.94
CA SER A 505 38.22 11.70 -35.96
C SER A 505 37.74 10.87 -37.16
N PHE A 506 36.54 11.18 -37.67
CA PHE A 506 35.98 10.65 -38.91
C PHE A 506 35.74 11.77 -39.94
N ASP A 507 36.25 12.97 -39.67
CA ASP A 507 36.14 14.11 -40.58
C ASP A 507 37.33 14.15 -41.55
N MET A 508 37.04 14.03 -42.85
CA MET A 508 38.07 13.90 -43.89
C MET A 508 39.06 15.09 -43.90
N PRO A 509 38.63 16.37 -43.86
CA PRO A 509 39.54 17.51 -43.75
C PRO A 509 40.39 17.53 -42.46
N GLU A 510 39.85 17.10 -41.32
CA GLU A 510 40.65 16.99 -40.08
C GLU A 510 41.69 15.87 -40.18
N ILE A 511 41.30 14.70 -40.69
CA ILE A 511 42.21 13.57 -40.95
C ILE A 511 43.35 14.00 -41.87
N LYS A 512 43.07 14.75 -42.95
CA LYS A 512 44.11 15.30 -43.83
C LYS A 512 45.06 16.27 -43.12
N SER A 513 44.52 17.15 -42.29
CA SER A 513 45.32 18.10 -41.51
C SER A 513 46.22 17.37 -40.52
N LEU A 514 45.74 16.29 -39.90
CA LEU A 514 46.51 15.50 -38.94
C LEU A 514 47.52 14.57 -39.61
N CYS A 515 47.16 13.90 -40.72
CA CYS A 515 48.07 13.07 -41.49
C CYS A 515 49.22 13.88 -42.11
N SER A 516 48.96 15.12 -42.57
CA SER A 516 50.01 16.01 -43.08
C SER A 516 50.98 16.46 -41.96
N LYS A 517 50.48 16.69 -40.74
CA LYS A 517 51.29 16.99 -39.55
C LYS A 517 52.12 15.81 -39.04
N LEU A 518 51.62 14.58 -39.17
CA LEU A 518 52.24 13.34 -38.65
C LEU A 518 53.14 12.62 -39.67
N SER A 519 53.34 13.22 -40.86
CA SER A 519 53.83 12.60 -42.11
C SER A 519 55.23 11.97 -42.12
N THR A 520 55.90 11.77 -40.97
CA THR A 520 57.23 11.12 -40.92
C THR A 520 57.35 9.92 -39.98
N GLN A 521 56.32 9.54 -39.19
CA GLN A 521 56.43 8.44 -38.20
C GLN A 521 55.13 7.62 -37.97
N PHE A 522 54.29 7.39 -38.98
CA PHE A 522 53.03 6.65 -38.74
C PHE A 522 52.98 5.31 -39.47
N SER A 523 53.08 4.21 -38.70
CA SER A 523 52.71 2.87 -39.16
C SER A 523 51.32 2.49 -38.62
N LEU A 524 50.43 2.02 -39.48
CA LEU A 524 49.09 1.58 -39.08
C LEU A 524 49.14 0.45 -38.03
N PRO A 525 48.41 0.57 -36.90
CA PRO A 525 48.28 -0.52 -35.94
C PRO A 525 47.67 -1.76 -36.60
N ARG A 526 48.18 -2.96 -36.30
CA ARG A 526 47.68 -4.26 -36.83
C ARG A 526 46.18 -4.54 -36.57
N ARG A 527 45.51 -3.73 -35.76
CA ARG A 527 44.07 -3.80 -35.47
C ARG A 527 43.18 -3.05 -36.48
N TYR A 528 43.77 -2.31 -37.43
CA TYR A 528 43.01 -1.72 -38.52
C TYR A 528 42.79 -2.76 -39.61
N GLU A 529 41.61 -3.38 -39.60
CA GLU A 529 41.17 -4.29 -40.65
C GLU A 529 40.58 -3.52 -41.83
N ILE A 530 40.84 -3.99 -43.04
CA ILE A 530 40.32 -3.44 -44.29
C ILE A 530 39.40 -4.49 -44.91
N SER A 531 38.25 -4.08 -45.46
CA SER A 531 37.36 -4.97 -46.20
C SER A 531 38.14 -5.73 -47.28
N ARG A 532 38.16 -7.07 -47.23
CA ARG A 532 38.83 -7.91 -48.26
C ARG A 532 38.26 -7.68 -49.65
N MET A 533 36.97 -7.31 -49.76
CA MET A 533 36.31 -7.06 -51.05
C MET A 533 36.97 -5.91 -51.81
N VAL A 534 37.39 -4.87 -51.09
CA VAL A 534 37.91 -3.61 -51.62
C VAL A 534 39.43 -3.53 -51.47
N GLY A 535 39.96 -3.96 -50.32
CA GLY A 535 41.37 -3.94 -49.97
C GLY A 535 42.25 -4.78 -50.90
N ASP A 536 41.80 -5.97 -51.30
CA ASP A 536 42.56 -6.85 -52.20
C ASP A 536 42.67 -6.24 -53.62
N ALA A 537 41.60 -5.59 -54.08
CA ALA A 537 41.57 -4.93 -55.39
C ALA A 537 42.42 -3.65 -55.42
N ILE A 538 42.41 -2.88 -54.34
CA ILE A 538 43.22 -1.65 -54.22
C ILE A 538 44.70 -2.00 -54.03
N SER A 539 45.02 -3.04 -53.26
CA SER A 539 46.39 -3.53 -53.08
C SER A 539 46.98 -4.04 -54.39
N ALA A 540 46.16 -4.67 -55.25
CA ALA A 540 46.57 -5.10 -56.59
C ALA A 540 46.75 -3.94 -57.59
N ALA A 541 46.09 -2.79 -57.37
CA ALA A 541 46.06 -1.65 -58.31
C ALA A 541 47.02 -0.50 -57.94
N ALA A 542 47.60 -0.49 -56.74
CA ALA A 542 48.39 0.64 -56.25
C ALA A 542 49.86 0.61 -56.70
N THR A 543 50.29 1.62 -57.48
CA THR A 543 51.70 1.87 -57.85
C THR A 543 52.20 3.19 -57.22
N GLN A 544 52.96 3.05 -56.13
CA GLN A 544 53.75 4.08 -55.40
C GLN A 544 53.06 5.40 -54.97
N GLY A 545 53.01 5.62 -53.64
CA GLY A 545 53.03 6.97 -53.05
C GLY A 545 51.93 7.35 -52.04
N ASN A 546 50.84 6.59 -51.89
CA ASN A 546 49.74 6.97 -50.98
C ASN A 546 49.02 5.79 -50.30
N VAL A 547 49.63 4.61 -50.29
CA VAL A 547 48.98 3.36 -49.84
C VAL A 547 48.63 3.39 -48.36
N GLU A 548 49.46 3.98 -47.50
CA GLU A 548 49.21 4.02 -46.05
C GLU A 548 48.05 4.96 -45.68
N ASN A 549 47.94 6.10 -46.33
CA ASN A 549 46.81 7.02 -46.15
C ASN A 549 45.50 6.40 -46.66
N VAL A 550 45.53 5.74 -47.82
CA VAL A 550 44.37 5.03 -48.37
C VAL A 550 43.97 3.87 -47.46
N ASN A 551 44.92 3.08 -46.96
CA ASN A 551 44.67 1.99 -46.01
C ASN A 551 44.10 2.49 -44.68
N LEU A 552 44.53 3.66 -44.20
CA LEU A 552 43.94 4.30 -43.01
C LEU A 552 42.48 4.71 -43.25
N ILE A 553 42.19 5.31 -44.40
CA ILE A 553 40.83 5.72 -44.75
C ILE A 553 39.93 4.49 -44.95
N LEU A 554 40.40 3.46 -45.65
CA LEU A 554 39.67 2.20 -45.83
C LEU A 554 39.46 1.46 -44.50
N GLY A 555 40.44 1.48 -43.61
CA GLY A 555 40.29 0.92 -42.27
C GLY A 555 39.31 1.72 -41.41
N LYS A 556 39.25 3.05 -41.55
CA LYS A 556 38.19 3.87 -40.93
C LYS A 556 36.81 3.60 -41.51
N LEU A 557 36.74 3.30 -42.81
CA LEU A 557 35.51 2.90 -43.48
C LEU A 557 35.02 1.54 -42.94
N GLU A 558 35.92 0.57 -42.75
CA GLU A 558 35.57 -0.71 -42.12
C GLU A 558 35.20 -0.53 -40.64
N GLN A 559 35.85 0.38 -39.91
CA GLN A 559 35.43 0.73 -38.55
C GLN A 559 34.00 1.25 -38.51
N LEU A 560 33.62 2.13 -39.44
CA LEU A 560 32.23 2.63 -39.54
C LEU A 560 31.24 1.51 -39.90
N ALA A 561 31.67 0.53 -40.70
CA ALA A 561 30.88 -0.66 -41.01
C ALA A 561 30.64 -1.52 -39.76
N VAL A 562 31.71 -1.86 -39.03
CA VAL A 562 31.67 -2.63 -37.77
C VAL A 562 30.88 -1.90 -36.68
N ILE A 563 30.95 -0.57 -36.61
CA ILE A 563 30.16 0.27 -35.70
C ILE A 563 28.66 0.26 -36.08
N GLY A 564 28.33 0.01 -37.34
CA GLY A 564 26.94 -0.01 -37.83
C GLY A 564 26.33 1.38 -38.11
N ASP A 565 27.17 2.41 -38.32
CA ASP A 565 26.71 3.74 -38.70
C ASP A 565 26.65 3.90 -40.23
N GLY A 566 25.61 3.31 -40.84
CA GLY A 566 25.43 3.33 -42.29
C GLY A 566 25.18 4.72 -42.92
N ALA A 567 24.89 5.75 -42.13
CA ALA A 567 24.71 7.12 -42.63
C ALA A 567 26.07 7.82 -42.77
N ARG A 568 26.88 7.80 -41.70
CA ARG A 568 28.25 8.31 -41.74
C ARG A 568 29.15 7.49 -42.65
N TRP A 569 28.94 6.17 -42.70
CA TRP A 569 29.65 5.31 -43.64
C TRP A 569 29.42 5.75 -45.08
N ARG A 570 28.18 6.07 -45.49
CA ARG A 570 27.88 6.53 -46.85
C ARG A 570 28.52 7.87 -47.19
N THR A 571 28.44 8.84 -46.28
CA THR A 571 29.08 10.15 -46.48
C THR A 571 30.59 10.01 -46.56
N PHE A 572 31.19 9.24 -45.64
CA PHE A 572 32.62 9.00 -45.59
C PHE A 572 33.12 8.16 -46.77
N CYS A 573 32.33 7.19 -47.27
CA CYS A 573 32.64 6.40 -48.45
C CYS A 573 32.73 7.27 -49.71
N ASN A 574 31.78 8.20 -49.89
CA ASN A 574 31.80 9.12 -51.03
C ASN A 574 33.05 10.01 -51.01
N ASP A 575 33.47 10.44 -49.82
CA ASP A 575 34.70 11.22 -49.66
C ASP A 575 35.94 10.35 -49.85
N CYS A 576 35.94 9.10 -49.35
CA CYS A 576 36.99 8.11 -49.61
C CYS A 576 37.20 7.87 -51.12
N VAL A 577 36.13 7.67 -51.89
CA VAL A 577 36.19 7.47 -53.36
C VAL A 577 36.79 8.68 -54.07
N LYS A 578 36.48 9.90 -53.61
CA LYS A 578 37.10 11.13 -54.14
C LYS A 578 38.59 11.21 -53.80
N GLU A 579 38.99 10.84 -52.59
CA GLU A 579 40.39 10.86 -52.12
C GLU A 579 41.28 9.84 -52.84
N MET A 580 40.72 8.69 -53.24
CA MET A 580 41.46 7.68 -54.01
C MET A 580 41.81 8.12 -55.45
N GLY A 581 41.28 9.26 -55.92
CA GLY A 581 41.65 9.88 -57.20
C GLY A 581 41.47 8.93 -58.40
N PRO A 582 42.53 8.60 -59.17
CA PRO A 582 42.42 7.74 -60.35
C PRO A 582 42.05 6.28 -60.00
N LEU A 583 42.42 5.78 -58.82
CA LEU A 583 42.09 4.41 -58.37
C LEU A 583 40.57 4.25 -58.16
N GLY A 584 39.89 5.29 -57.66
CA GLY A 584 38.44 5.29 -57.47
C GLY A 584 37.62 5.35 -58.77
N LYS A 585 38.26 5.58 -59.92
CA LYS A 585 37.62 5.60 -61.25
C LYS A 585 37.67 4.25 -61.97
N ILE A 586 38.35 3.25 -61.40
CA ILE A 586 38.45 1.91 -61.99
C ILE A 586 37.09 1.19 -61.85
N PRO A 587 36.47 0.71 -62.95
CA PRO A 587 35.14 0.10 -62.91
C PRO A 587 35.02 -1.09 -61.95
N ASP A 588 36.03 -1.97 -61.89
CA ASP A 588 36.04 -3.13 -60.98
C ASP A 588 36.02 -2.70 -59.49
N ILE A 589 36.75 -1.63 -59.15
CA ILE A 589 36.80 -1.09 -57.79
C ILE A 589 35.47 -0.43 -57.44
N GLN A 590 34.84 0.30 -58.36
CA GLN A 590 33.51 0.90 -58.15
C GLN A 590 32.42 -0.15 -57.91
N VAL A 591 32.46 -1.25 -58.65
CA VAL A 591 31.54 -2.39 -58.44
C VAL A 591 31.79 -3.04 -57.09
N ARG A 592 33.04 -3.16 -56.64
CA ARG A 592 33.38 -3.67 -55.28
C ARG A 592 32.96 -2.73 -54.16
N PHE A 593 33.04 -1.41 -54.33
CA PHE A 593 32.45 -0.46 -53.39
C PHE A 593 30.92 -0.57 -53.34
N ALA A 594 30.27 -0.86 -54.47
CA ALA A 594 28.83 -1.15 -54.47
C ALA A 594 28.52 -2.47 -53.75
N TYR A 595 29.35 -3.52 -53.91
CA TYR A 595 29.26 -4.76 -53.14
C TYR A 595 29.38 -4.50 -51.63
N ASP A 596 30.38 -3.72 -51.23
CA ASP A 596 30.64 -3.40 -49.84
C ASP A 596 29.55 -2.49 -49.24
N ALA A 597 29.00 -1.55 -50.02
CA ALA A 597 27.88 -0.72 -49.60
C ALA A 597 26.61 -1.54 -49.31
N VAL A 598 26.31 -2.54 -50.15
CA VAL A 598 25.19 -3.46 -49.92
C VAL A 598 25.47 -4.34 -48.69
N ARG A 599 26.70 -4.83 -48.51
CA ARG A 599 27.11 -5.58 -47.30
C ARG A 599 26.87 -4.76 -46.03
N VAL A 600 27.35 -3.51 -45.98
CA VAL A 600 27.22 -2.64 -44.80
C VAL A 600 25.77 -2.28 -44.53
N GLN A 601 24.95 -2.05 -45.57
CA GLN A 601 23.51 -1.84 -45.39
C GLN A 601 22.82 -3.06 -44.79
N LEU A 602 23.21 -4.28 -45.20
CA LEU A 602 22.71 -5.53 -44.63
C LEU A 602 23.17 -5.73 -43.19
N GLU A 603 24.44 -5.48 -42.87
CA GLU A 603 24.97 -5.56 -41.50
C GLU A 603 24.28 -4.54 -40.58
N CYS A 604 24.10 -3.29 -41.04
CA CYS A 604 23.34 -2.27 -40.31
C CYS A 604 21.86 -2.66 -40.12
N TRP A 605 21.27 -3.28 -41.13
CA TRP A 605 19.90 -3.80 -41.06
C TRP A 605 19.81 -4.94 -40.04
N HIS A 606 20.73 -5.91 -40.09
CA HIS A 606 20.84 -7.03 -39.14
C HIS A 606 21.06 -6.56 -37.70
N ALA A 607 21.88 -5.53 -37.48
CA ALA A 607 22.11 -4.95 -36.15
C ALA A 607 20.87 -4.22 -35.59
N ARG A 608 19.96 -3.76 -36.46
CA ARG A 608 18.72 -3.07 -36.09
C ARG A 608 17.51 -4.00 -36.00
N LEU A 609 17.56 -5.15 -36.67
CA LEU A 609 16.48 -6.14 -36.73
C LEU A 609 15.98 -6.54 -35.34
N SER A 610 16.89 -6.77 -34.39
CA SER A 610 16.53 -7.15 -33.00
C SER A 610 16.01 -5.99 -32.14
N ARG A 611 16.17 -4.72 -32.58
CA ARG A 611 15.86 -3.53 -31.77
C ARG A 611 14.60 -2.78 -32.20
N VAL A 612 14.20 -2.84 -33.47
CA VAL A 612 13.19 -1.92 -34.05
C VAL A 612 12.29 -2.62 -35.08
N SER A 613 11.70 -3.77 -34.76
CA SER A 613 10.93 -4.57 -35.72
C SER A 613 9.63 -3.93 -36.22
N ASN A 614 8.99 -3.04 -35.44
CA ASN A 614 7.65 -2.49 -35.74
C ASN A 614 7.62 -1.00 -36.19
N ASN A 615 8.76 -0.35 -36.43
CA ASN A 615 8.76 1.04 -36.91
C ASN A 615 8.46 1.10 -38.42
N ALA A 616 7.50 1.94 -38.84
CA ALA A 616 7.15 2.16 -40.24
C ALA A 616 8.36 2.55 -41.11
N GLU A 617 9.29 3.34 -40.56
CA GLU A 617 10.53 3.72 -41.24
C GLU A 617 11.45 2.51 -41.46
N PHE A 618 11.51 1.59 -40.50
CA PHE A 618 12.31 0.38 -40.60
C PHE A 618 11.70 -0.63 -41.59
N VAL A 619 10.37 -0.75 -41.63
CA VAL A 619 9.66 -1.58 -42.62
C VAL A 619 9.88 -1.05 -44.03
N HIS A 620 9.78 0.27 -44.23
CA HIS A 620 10.06 0.89 -45.53
C HIS A 620 11.53 0.67 -45.93
N PHE A 621 12.49 0.91 -45.03
CA PHE A 621 13.91 0.64 -45.27
C PHE A 621 14.16 -0.83 -45.65
N THR A 622 13.51 -1.76 -44.97
CA THR A 622 13.59 -3.21 -45.25
C THR A 622 13.07 -3.53 -46.64
N HIS A 623 11.94 -2.94 -47.05
CA HIS A 623 11.38 -3.12 -48.39
C HIS A 623 12.30 -2.57 -49.47
N THR A 624 12.84 -1.35 -49.29
CA THR A 624 13.81 -0.76 -50.22
C THR A 624 15.07 -1.62 -50.35
N LEU A 625 15.64 -2.07 -49.24
CA LEU A 625 16.82 -2.92 -49.22
C LEU A 625 16.57 -4.25 -49.93
N ASN A 626 15.41 -4.88 -49.70
CA ASN A 626 15.01 -6.12 -50.38
C ASN A 626 14.94 -5.93 -51.91
N LEU A 627 14.38 -4.82 -52.40
CA LEU A 627 14.36 -4.51 -53.84
C LEU A 627 15.78 -4.29 -54.40
N THR A 628 16.62 -3.52 -53.72
CA THR A 628 18.02 -3.28 -54.11
C THR A 628 18.76 -4.60 -54.25
N VAL A 629 18.62 -5.47 -53.25
CA VAL A 629 19.20 -6.80 -53.22
C VAL A 629 18.69 -7.69 -54.36
N LYS A 630 17.37 -7.73 -54.59
CA LYS A 630 16.77 -8.56 -55.64
C LYS A 630 17.31 -8.18 -57.01
N ALA A 631 17.35 -6.88 -57.31
CA ALA A 631 17.93 -6.36 -58.54
C ALA A 631 19.43 -6.73 -58.63
N PHE A 632 20.13 -6.65 -57.51
CA PHE A 632 21.55 -6.93 -57.43
C PHE A 632 21.90 -8.40 -57.69
N VAL A 633 21.22 -9.34 -57.04
CA VAL A 633 21.39 -10.80 -57.24
C VAL A 633 21.01 -11.23 -58.66
N GLN A 634 20.00 -10.60 -59.26
CA GLN A 634 19.62 -10.85 -60.66
C GLN A 634 20.66 -10.34 -61.66
N SER A 635 21.41 -9.30 -61.31
CA SER A 635 22.46 -8.71 -62.16
C SER A 635 23.82 -9.42 -62.09
N SER A 636 24.11 -10.15 -61.00
CA SER A 636 25.39 -10.83 -60.79
C SER A 636 25.41 -12.25 -61.37
N MET A 637 26.22 -12.49 -62.41
CA MET A 637 26.45 -13.80 -63.05
C MET A 637 27.81 -14.44 -62.68
N THR A 638 28.54 -13.93 -61.68
CA THR A 638 29.90 -14.37 -61.32
C THR A 638 29.99 -14.98 -59.90
N ASN A 639 30.91 -15.94 -59.73
CA ASN A 639 31.13 -16.78 -58.53
C ASN A 639 31.40 -16.01 -57.21
N THR A 640 31.73 -14.71 -57.27
CA THR A 640 31.98 -13.87 -56.08
C THR A 640 30.70 -13.42 -55.36
N ALA A 641 29.52 -13.63 -55.95
CA ALA A 641 28.21 -13.31 -55.36
C ALA A 641 27.80 -14.21 -54.18
N ALA A 642 28.47 -15.35 -53.95
CA ALA A 642 28.13 -16.30 -52.89
C ALA A 642 28.28 -15.70 -51.47
N ILE A 643 29.20 -14.76 -51.27
CA ILE A 643 29.44 -14.08 -49.98
C ILE A 643 28.37 -13.02 -49.69
N ILE A 644 27.66 -12.51 -50.72
CA ILE A 644 26.57 -11.55 -50.53
C ILE A 644 25.27 -12.27 -50.22
N VAL A 645 25.08 -13.47 -50.78
CA VAL A 645 23.98 -14.39 -50.41
C VAL A 645 24.07 -14.81 -48.93
N TYR A 646 25.28 -14.83 -48.36
CA TYR A 646 25.56 -15.09 -46.94
C TYR A 646 24.76 -14.16 -45.99
N ASN A 647 24.69 -12.86 -46.28
CA ASN A 647 24.01 -11.88 -45.43
C ASN A 647 22.50 -11.74 -45.73
N LEU A 648 22.00 -12.45 -46.74
CA LEU A 648 20.73 -12.13 -47.41
C LEU A 648 19.53 -12.99 -47.07
N LEU A 649 19.68 -13.90 -46.13
CA LEU A 649 18.65 -14.88 -45.88
C LEU A 649 17.79 -14.45 -44.70
N PHE A 650 16.50 -14.27 -45.03
CA PHE A 650 15.34 -14.16 -44.15
C PHE A 650 14.83 -12.74 -43.85
N THR A 651 14.37 -12.07 -44.91
CA THR A 651 13.08 -11.35 -44.86
C THR A 651 12.08 -12.07 -45.75
N HIS A 652 10.82 -12.13 -45.31
CA HIS A 652 9.75 -12.88 -45.95
C HIS A 652 9.76 -12.75 -47.48
N SER A 653 9.70 -13.90 -48.19
CA SER A 653 9.54 -14.08 -49.64
C SER A 653 10.80 -13.95 -50.55
N PHE A 654 11.51 -15.07 -50.71
CA PHE A 654 12.44 -15.32 -51.83
C PHE A 654 12.13 -16.67 -52.51
N ALA A 655 11.00 -16.73 -53.22
CA ALA A 655 10.57 -17.93 -53.93
C ALA A 655 11.13 -18.05 -55.38
N CYS A 656 11.95 -17.12 -55.87
CA CYS A 656 12.25 -17.06 -57.31
C CYS A 656 13.64 -16.52 -57.65
N LEU A 657 14.70 -17.32 -57.44
CA LEU A 657 16.05 -17.03 -57.94
C LEU A 657 16.71 -18.28 -58.54
N ARG A 658 17.14 -18.18 -59.80
CA ARG A 658 17.84 -19.23 -60.58
C ARG A 658 19.37 -19.18 -60.40
N LEU A 659 19.86 -19.02 -59.17
CA LEU A 659 21.30 -19.17 -58.86
C LEU A 659 21.56 -20.59 -58.32
N ARG A 660 22.66 -21.23 -58.72
CA ARG A 660 23.13 -22.49 -58.08
C ARG A 660 24.04 -22.13 -56.91
N SER A 661 23.50 -22.18 -55.69
CA SER A 661 24.26 -22.03 -54.45
C SER A 661 23.66 -22.93 -53.38
N PRO A 662 24.45 -23.75 -52.68
CA PRO A 662 23.94 -24.65 -51.66
C PRO A 662 23.22 -23.93 -50.51
N PHE A 663 23.67 -22.72 -50.16
CA PHE A 663 23.01 -21.87 -49.16
C PHE A 663 21.64 -21.38 -49.62
N LEU A 664 21.49 -21.06 -50.90
CA LEU A 664 20.22 -20.62 -51.46
C LEU A 664 19.21 -21.77 -51.49
N ASP A 665 19.67 -23.01 -51.69
CA ASP A 665 18.81 -24.18 -51.69
C ASP A 665 18.33 -24.54 -50.28
N VAL A 666 19.23 -24.49 -49.27
CA VAL A 666 18.85 -24.60 -47.84
C VAL A 666 17.85 -23.51 -47.45
N ALA A 667 18.09 -22.28 -47.89
CA ALA A 667 17.20 -21.17 -47.63
C ALA A 667 15.83 -21.29 -48.29
N LYS A 668 15.75 -21.83 -49.51
CA LYS A 668 14.46 -22.11 -50.17
C LYS A 668 13.65 -23.13 -49.37
N MET A 669 14.31 -24.15 -48.80
CA MET A 669 13.64 -25.15 -47.95
C MET A 669 13.09 -24.51 -46.66
N ILE A 670 13.91 -23.73 -45.96
CA ILE A 670 13.46 -22.96 -44.78
C ILE A 670 12.35 -22.00 -45.19
N GLY A 671 12.50 -21.27 -46.30
CA GLY A 671 11.52 -20.34 -46.83
C GLY A 671 10.18 -21.01 -47.14
N ALA A 672 10.19 -22.21 -47.72
CA ALA A 672 8.99 -23.00 -47.99
C ALA A 672 8.27 -23.39 -46.69
N TYR A 673 9.01 -23.83 -45.68
CA TYR A 673 8.47 -24.09 -44.34
C TYR A 673 7.86 -22.81 -43.74
N MET A 674 8.57 -21.69 -43.82
CA MET A 674 8.14 -20.39 -43.31
C MET A 674 6.86 -19.86 -43.96
N THR A 675 6.63 -20.14 -45.24
CA THR A 675 5.42 -19.74 -45.98
C THR A 675 4.25 -20.69 -45.81
N SER A 676 4.47 -21.89 -45.24
CA SER A 676 3.39 -22.84 -44.99
C SER A 676 2.56 -22.40 -43.78
N THR A 677 1.24 -22.24 -44.00
CA THR A 677 0.26 -21.98 -42.94
C THR A 677 -0.38 -23.27 -42.41
N ASP A 678 -0.34 -24.35 -43.21
CA ASP A 678 -0.85 -25.66 -42.86
C ASP A 678 0.24 -26.55 -42.21
N SER A 679 -0.05 -27.05 -41.01
CA SER A 679 0.76 -27.99 -40.24
C SER A 679 1.16 -29.27 -41.01
N ILE A 680 0.30 -29.74 -41.93
CA ILE A 680 0.53 -30.96 -42.71
C ILE A 680 1.58 -30.72 -43.79
N VAL A 681 1.47 -29.60 -44.50
CA VAL A 681 2.44 -29.19 -45.54
C VAL A 681 3.80 -28.89 -44.93
N ALA A 682 3.82 -28.21 -43.78
CA ALA A 682 5.02 -27.97 -43.00
C ALA A 682 5.73 -29.29 -42.65
N ARG A 683 4.96 -30.29 -42.18
CA ARG A 683 5.48 -31.63 -41.86
C ARG A 683 6.09 -32.33 -43.09
N GLN A 684 5.43 -32.29 -44.25
CA GLN A 684 5.95 -32.91 -45.48
C GLN A 684 7.29 -32.32 -45.93
N ILE A 685 7.50 -31.00 -45.76
CA ILE A 685 8.76 -30.33 -46.09
C ILE A 685 9.88 -30.78 -45.14
N ILE A 686 9.58 -30.90 -43.84
CA ILE A 686 10.51 -31.31 -42.81
C ILE A 686 10.92 -32.78 -42.98
N GLU A 687 9.94 -33.67 -43.09
CA GLU A 687 10.15 -35.12 -43.14
C GLU A 687 10.70 -35.59 -44.50
N GLY A 688 10.50 -34.81 -45.56
CA GLY A 688 10.98 -35.12 -46.91
C GLY A 688 12.27 -34.34 -47.27
N PRO A 689 12.19 -33.24 -48.04
CA PRO A 689 13.36 -32.56 -48.60
C PRO A 689 14.39 -32.12 -47.56
N TRP A 690 13.96 -31.56 -46.43
CA TRP A 690 14.88 -31.06 -45.42
C TRP A 690 15.71 -32.17 -44.78
N TRP A 691 15.06 -33.23 -44.28
CA TRP A 691 15.75 -34.34 -43.63
C TRP A 691 16.74 -35.04 -44.57
N HIS A 692 16.31 -35.37 -45.79
CA HIS A 692 17.16 -36.07 -46.75
C HIS A 692 18.42 -35.30 -47.12
N VAL A 693 18.34 -33.96 -47.17
CA VAL A 693 19.48 -33.10 -47.50
C VAL A 693 20.37 -32.87 -46.28
N MET A 694 19.78 -32.59 -45.12
CA MET A 694 20.52 -32.11 -43.95
C MET A 694 21.07 -33.22 -43.06
N SER A 695 20.44 -34.40 -43.02
CA SER A 695 20.87 -35.50 -42.12
C SER A 695 22.32 -35.95 -42.34
N SER A 696 22.79 -35.97 -43.59
CA SER A 696 24.17 -36.35 -43.94
C SER A 696 25.22 -35.39 -43.38
N THR A 697 24.89 -34.11 -43.20
CA THR A 697 25.80 -33.09 -42.63
C THR A 697 26.13 -33.34 -41.16
N PHE A 698 25.25 -34.05 -40.44
CA PHE A 698 25.38 -34.31 -39.00
C PHE A 698 25.87 -35.73 -38.65
N GLN A 699 26.10 -36.59 -39.65
CA GLN A 699 26.65 -37.93 -39.45
C GLN A 699 28.19 -37.91 -39.32
N GLU A 700 28.74 -38.86 -38.58
CA GLU A 700 30.19 -39.13 -38.55
C GLU A 700 30.63 -39.75 -39.89
N CYS A 701 31.61 -39.16 -40.58
CA CYS A 701 32.19 -39.77 -41.78
C CYS A 701 32.89 -41.08 -41.41
N GLN A 702 32.32 -42.22 -41.79
CA GLN A 702 32.97 -43.51 -41.63
C GLN A 702 34.14 -43.63 -42.61
N THR A 703 35.37 -43.48 -42.11
CA THR A 703 36.56 -43.96 -42.81
C THR A 703 36.64 -45.48 -42.65
N SER A 704 35.91 -46.24 -43.48
CA SER A 704 36.06 -47.69 -43.53
C SER A 704 37.30 -48.09 -44.35
N SER A 705 38.30 -48.59 -43.63
CA SER A 705 39.45 -49.39 -44.07
C SER A 705 40.61 -48.71 -44.83
N LYS A 706 41.80 -48.83 -44.21
CA LYS A 706 43.16 -48.85 -44.79
C LYS A 706 43.32 -48.35 -46.24
N ARG A 707 43.75 -47.10 -46.43
CA ARG A 707 44.86 -46.74 -47.34
C ARG A 707 45.40 -45.34 -47.04
N ARG A 708 46.72 -45.30 -46.81
CA ARG A 708 47.55 -44.10 -46.79
C ARG A 708 47.77 -43.60 -48.23
N ASN A 709 47.93 -42.28 -48.33
CA ASN A 709 48.70 -41.52 -49.32
C ASN A 709 48.12 -41.31 -50.73
N GLU A 710 48.31 -40.06 -51.16
CA GLU A 710 48.21 -39.48 -52.50
C GLU A 710 46.80 -39.24 -53.08
N GLY A 711 46.38 -37.97 -52.94
CA GLY A 711 45.81 -37.22 -54.05
C GLY A 711 44.51 -37.73 -54.66
N GLN A 712 43.47 -37.95 -53.87
CA GLN A 712 42.08 -37.80 -54.32
C GLN A 712 41.15 -37.78 -53.10
N LEU A 713 40.57 -36.61 -52.78
CA LEU A 713 39.48 -36.52 -51.81
C LEU A 713 38.31 -37.36 -52.33
N ILE A 714 37.91 -38.39 -51.59
CA ILE A 714 36.64 -39.06 -51.80
C ILE A 714 35.55 -38.07 -51.38
N ASP A 715 34.85 -37.58 -52.39
CA ASP A 715 33.83 -36.54 -52.34
C ASP A 715 32.54 -37.09 -51.71
N CYS A 716 32.39 -36.98 -50.39
CA CYS A 716 31.06 -37.01 -49.79
C CYS A 716 30.35 -35.75 -50.30
N LYS A 717 29.43 -35.89 -51.27
CA LYS A 717 28.61 -34.80 -51.83
C LYS A 717 27.66 -34.22 -50.77
N LEU A 718 28.22 -33.52 -49.79
CA LEU A 718 27.48 -32.71 -48.83
C LEU A 718 27.03 -31.44 -49.55
N LEU A 719 25.74 -31.07 -49.39
CA LEU A 719 25.26 -29.80 -49.92
C LEU A 719 25.98 -28.64 -49.22
N VAL A 720 26.17 -28.72 -47.89
CA VAL A 720 26.82 -27.69 -47.06
C VAL A 720 27.79 -28.38 -46.10
N THR A 721 29.00 -27.85 -45.94
CA THR A 721 29.97 -28.37 -44.94
C THR A 721 29.57 -27.98 -43.52
N LYS A 722 30.11 -28.67 -42.50
CA LYS A 722 29.88 -28.35 -41.09
C LYS A 722 30.21 -26.88 -40.76
N SER A 723 31.34 -26.37 -41.24
CA SER A 723 31.76 -24.97 -41.01
C SER A 723 30.82 -23.96 -41.68
N GLN A 724 30.39 -24.25 -42.91
CA GLN A 724 29.44 -23.43 -43.66
C GLN A 724 28.06 -23.40 -43.00
N PHE A 725 27.62 -24.52 -42.42
CA PHE A 725 26.36 -24.60 -41.70
C PHE A 725 26.41 -23.76 -40.41
N LEU A 726 27.50 -23.83 -39.64
CA LEU A 726 27.71 -23.01 -38.43
C LEU A 726 27.68 -21.52 -38.73
N GLU A 727 28.38 -21.12 -39.79
CA GLU A 727 28.38 -19.74 -40.28
C GLU A 727 26.98 -19.28 -40.69
N MET A 728 26.22 -20.11 -41.38
CA MET A 728 24.85 -19.81 -41.79
C MET A 728 23.93 -19.65 -40.58
N ILE A 729 23.94 -20.58 -39.61
CA ILE A 729 23.04 -20.50 -38.44
C ILE A 729 23.35 -19.28 -37.56
N ARG A 730 24.61 -18.81 -37.48
CA ARG A 730 24.99 -17.58 -36.76
C ARG A 730 24.27 -16.33 -37.27
N LEU A 731 23.89 -16.31 -38.54
CA LEU A 731 23.21 -15.18 -39.18
C LEU A 731 21.69 -15.26 -39.09
N ILE A 732 21.14 -16.43 -38.75
CA ILE A 732 19.68 -16.63 -38.68
C ILE A 732 19.15 -15.92 -37.44
N LYS A 733 18.34 -14.88 -37.68
CA LYS A 733 17.73 -14.06 -36.62
C LYS A 733 16.21 -13.91 -36.78
N GLU A 734 15.56 -14.93 -37.31
CA GLU A 734 14.12 -14.97 -37.52
C GLU A 734 13.45 -15.96 -36.56
N TYR A 735 12.35 -15.54 -35.93
CA TYR A 735 11.69 -16.24 -34.82
C TYR A 735 11.31 -17.68 -35.16
N ARG A 736 10.54 -17.89 -36.23
CA ARG A 736 9.96 -19.22 -36.53
C ARG A 736 11.01 -20.20 -37.05
N THR A 737 12.04 -19.70 -37.73
CA THR A 737 13.21 -20.46 -38.15
C THR A 737 14.01 -20.94 -36.95
N ILE A 738 14.18 -20.11 -35.93
CA ILE A 738 14.87 -20.49 -34.69
C ILE A 738 14.07 -21.55 -33.93
N SER A 739 12.76 -21.38 -33.73
CA SER A 739 11.92 -22.42 -33.12
C SER A 739 12.00 -23.75 -33.89
N PHE A 740 12.03 -23.69 -35.24
CA PHE A 740 12.22 -24.87 -36.08
C PHE A 740 13.60 -25.53 -35.86
N LEU A 741 14.68 -24.76 -35.88
CA LEU A 741 16.04 -25.28 -35.69
C LEU A 741 16.25 -25.87 -34.29
N ILE A 742 15.72 -25.23 -33.24
CA ILE A 742 15.74 -25.76 -31.87
C ILE A 742 15.05 -27.12 -31.82
N SER A 743 13.88 -27.24 -32.43
CA SER A 743 13.12 -28.49 -32.45
C SER A 743 13.84 -29.59 -33.25
N PHE A 744 14.34 -29.26 -34.43
CA PHE A 744 15.07 -30.18 -35.31
C PHE A 744 16.34 -30.71 -34.64
N LEU A 745 17.23 -29.80 -34.21
CA LEU A 745 18.50 -30.15 -33.59
C LEU A 745 18.29 -30.80 -32.22
N GLY A 746 17.30 -30.35 -31.45
CA GLY A 746 16.96 -30.92 -30.15
C GLY A 746 16.49 -32.37 -30.24
N LYS A 747 15.69 -32.70 -31.27
CA LYS A 747 15.29 -34.10 -31.55
C LYS A 747 16.47 -34.98 -31.95
N MET A 748 17.33 -34.48 -32.84
CA MET A 748 18.54 -35.21 -33.24
C MET A 748 19.48 -35.47 -32.07
N PHE A 749 19.68 -34.46 -31.22
CA PHE A 749 20.48 -34.58 -30.01
C PHE A 749 19.89 -35.59 -29.02
N THR A 750 18.57 -35.57 -28.83
CA THR A 750 17.88 -36.53 -27.95
C THR A 750 18.00 -37.96 -28.49
N ALA A 751 17.82 -38.15 -29.80
CA ALA A 751 18.00 -39.45 -30.45
C ALA A 751 19.44 -39.99 -30.29
N ALA A 752 20.44 -39.16 -30.58
CA ALA A 752 21.85 -39.53 -30.45
C ALA A 752 22.24 -39.89 -29.00
N LYS A 753 21.68 -39.21 -28.00
CA LYS A 753 21.91 -39.55 -26.58
C LYS A 753 21.20 -40.82 -26.14
N ASN A 754 20.00 -41.08 -26.64
CA ASN A 754 19.26 -42.30 -26.32
C ASN A 754 19.95 -43.55 -26.88
N GLU A 755 20.57 -43.47 -28.06
CA GLU A 755 21.45 -44.53 -28.58
C GLU A 755 22.63 -44.83 -27.64
N LEU A 756 23.31 -43.79 -27.16
CA LEU A 756 24.42 -43.94 -26.21
C LEU A 756 23.95 -44.58 -24.89
N LYS A 757 22.72 -44.27 -24.45
CA LYS A 757 22.11 -44.85 -23.24
C LYS A 757 21.82 -46.35 -23.43
N VAL A 758 21.19 -46.72 -24.54
CA VAL A 758 20.91 -48.14 -24.89
C VAL A 758 22.21 -48.94 -25.00
N MET A 759 23.27 -48.37 -25.59
CA MET A 759 24.59 -49.02 -25.65
C MET A 759 25.22 -49.25 -24.26
N LYS A 760 25.01 -48.33 -23.31
CA LYS A 760 25.49 -48.48 -21.92
C LYS A 760 24.67 -49.49 -21.10
N GLU A 761 23.36 -49.58 -21.34
CA GLU A 761 22.46 -50.54 -20.69
C GLU A 761 22.74 -51.98 -21.13
N ILE A 762 23.06 -52.20 -22.41
CA ILE A 762 23.51 -53.51 -22.93
C ILE A 762 24.87 -53.93 -22.30
N GLY A 763 25.67 -52.97 -21.82
CA GLY A 763 26.93 -53.17 -21.12
C GLY A 763 26.84 -53.50 -19.62
N GLY A 764 25.65 -53.69 -19.05
CA GLY A 764 25.47 -54.20 -17.68
C GLY A 764 25.55 -53.17 -16.54
N LEU A 765 25.52 -51.87 -16.83
CA LEU A 765 25.40 -50.82 -15.81
C LEU A 765 23.92 -50.49 -15.58
N SER A 766 23.39 -50.86 -14.42
CA SER A 766 22.00 -50.61 -14.03
C SER A 766 21.68 -49.12 -13.98
N ALA A 767 20.76 -48.66 -14.82
CA ALA A 767 20.20 -47.32 -14.75
C ALA A 767 19.37 -47.19 -13.46
N GLY A 768 19.70 -46.20 -12.63
CA GLY A 768 18.76 -45.70 -11.62
C GLY A 768 17.53 -45.11 -12.30
N GLN A 769 16.54 -44.64 -11.53
CA GLN A 769 15.40 -43.89 -12.07
C GLN A 769 15.88 -42.59 -12.76
N ASP A 770 16.35 -42.70 -14.01
CA ASP A 770 16.90 -41.60 -14.77
C ASP A 770 15.76 -40.67 -15.18
N ILE A 771 15.83 -39.44 -14.71
CA ILE A 771 14.95 -38.35 -15.13
C ILE A 771 15.14 -38.14 -16.63
N GLU A 772 14.03 -38.07 -17.37
CA GLU A 772 13.97 -37.82 -18.81
C GLU A 772 14.82 -36.59 -19.18
N LYS A 773 15.88 -36.78 -19.98
CA LYS A 773 16.82 -35.73 -20.40
C LYS A 773 16.43 -35.09 -21.75
N ASP A 774 15.20 -35.31 -22.18
CA ASP A 774 14.70 -34.84 -23.47
C ASP A 774 14.54 -33.31 -23.46
N ILE A 775 14.86 -32.69 -24.58
CA ILE A 775 14.71 -31.25 -24.77
C ILE A 775 13.24 -30.92 -25.06
N PHE A 776 12.67 -29.97 -24.33
CA PHE A 776 11.31 -29.47 -24.58
C PHE A 776 11.18 -28.85 -25.98
N ILE A 777 10.02 -29.07 -26.60
CA ILE A 777 9.71 -28.63 -27.97
C ILE A 777 8.35 -27.94 -27.95
N GLU A 778 8.30 -26.71 -28.46
CA GLU A 778 7.11 -25.84 -28.52
C GLU A 778 5.95 -26.47 -29.33
N HIS A 779 6.27 -27.10 -30.46
CA HIS A 779 5.31 -27.69 -31.40
C HIS A 779 5.59 -29.18 -31.67
N PRO A 780 5.35 -30.08 -30.69
CA PRO A 780 5.63 -31.51 -30.85
C PRO A 780 4.79 -32.15 -31.96
N GLU A 781 3.62 -31.59 -32.28
CA GLU A 781 2.72 -32.03 -33.35
C GLU A 781 3.41 -32.03 -34.72
N TYR A 782 4.36 -31.15 -35.00
CA TYR A 782 5.04 -31.15 -36.30
C TYR A 782 5.94 -32.37 -36.54
N TRP A 783 6.16 -33.18 -35.51
CA TRP A 783 7.18 -34.23 -35.52
C TRP A 783 6.70 -35.59 -35.03
N HIS A 784 5.37 -35.79 -34.98
CA HIS A 784 4.73 -36.98 -34.41
C HIS A 784 5.03 -38.27 -35.22
N SER A 785 5.07 -38.20 -36.55
CA SER A 785 5.40 -39.36 -37.41
C SER A 785 6.90 -39.67 -37.43
N PHE A 786 7.72 -38.61 -37.34
CA PHE A 786 9.18 -38.70 -37.29
C PHE A 786 9.73 -39.49 -36.09
N LEU A 787 9.04 -39.46 -34.93
CA LEU A 787 9.39 -40.21 -33.72
C LEU A 787 9.39 -41.74 -33.93
N TYR A 788 8.50 -42.26 -34.78
CA TYR A 788 8.51 -43.67 -35.17
C TYR A 788 9.58 -43.97 -36.23
N PHE A 789 9.93 -42.98 -37.05
CA PHE A 789 10.77 -43.15 -38.22
C PHE A 789 12.28 -43.12 -37.91
N ILE A 790 12.76 -42.38 -36.90
CA ILE A 790 14.21 -42.33 -36.58
C ILE A 790 14.77 -43.73 -36.25
N PRO A 791 14.19 -44.52 -35.31
CA PRO A 791 14.71 -45.86 -35.01
C PRO A 791 14.55 -46.84 -36.18
N ILE A 792 13.56 -46.65 -37.05
CA ILE A 792 13.26 -47.51 -38.20
C ILE A 792 14.15 -47.18 -39.41
N LEU A 793 14.50 -45.91 -39.63
CA LEU A 793 15.43 -45.46 -40.68
C LEU A 793 16.86 -45.88 -40.36
N LEU A 794 17.27 -45.77 -39.09
CA LEU A 794 18.54 -46.30 -38.60
C LEU A 794 18.65 -47.82 -38.80
N ARG A 795 17.52 -48.55 -38.72
CA ARG A 795 17.47 -50.01 -38.99
C ARG A 795 17.41 -50.39 -40.47
N LYS A 796 17.00 -49.50 -41.38
CA LYS A 796 16.74 -49.84 -42.80
C LYS A 796 17.89 -49.51 -43.77
N GLN A 797 18.86 -48.68 -43.39
CA GLN A 797 20.03 -48.41 -44.20
C GLN A 797 21.18 -49.35 -43.78
N ALA A 798 21.39 -50.39 -44.60
CA ALA A 798 22.48 -51.37 -44.64
C ALA A 798 23.64 -51.25 -43.62
N GLY A 799 23.81 -52.30 -42.80
CA GLY A 799 25.10 -52.86 -42.35
C GLY A 799 25.97 -52.08 -41.37
N ASP A 800 25.94 -50.74 -41.39
CA ASP A 800 26.74 -49.86 -40.54
C ASP A 800 25.84 -48.74 -39.99
N GLU A 801 25.59 -48.74 -38.67
CA GLU A 801 24.73 -47.76 -38.01
C GLU A 801 25.30 -46.33 -38.16
N PRO A 802 24.56 -45.36 -38.72
CA PRO A 802 25.06 -44.00 -38.88
C PRO A 802 25.00 -43.28 -37.52
N LYS A 803 26.18 -43.01 -36.95
CA LYS A 803 26.33 -42.26 -35.69
C LYS A 803 26.27 -40.75 -35.95
N PHE A 804 25.47 -40.04 -35.18
CA PHE A 804 25.46 -38.57 -35.20
C PHE A 804 26.65 -37.99 -34.44
N ASP A 805 27.24 -36.93 -34.98
CA ASP A 805 28.32 -36.17 -34.34
C ASP A 805 27.75 -35.29 -33.21
N ILE A 806 27.80 -35.79 -31.98
CA ILE A 806 27.28 -35.10 -30.78
C ILE A 806 28.00 -33.77 -30.53
N PRO A 807 29.35 -33.66 -30.55
CA PRO A 807 30.04 -32.37 -30.43
C PRO A 807 29.54 -31.31 -31.40
N PHE A 808 29.34 -31.68 -32.67
CA PHE A 808 28.83 -30.76 -33.68
C PHE A 808 27.39 -30.33 -33.42
N LEU A 809 26.52 -31.25 -32.98
CA LEU A 809 25.15 -30.93 -32.59
C LEU A 809 25.08 -29.97 -31.39
N VAL A 810 25.96 -30.17 -30.40
CA VAL A 810 26.10 -29.29 -29.23
C VAL A 810 26.51 -27.88 -29.65
N GLU A 811 27.48 -27.75 -30.55
CA GLU A 811 27.91 -26.44 -31.09
C GLU A 811 26.78 -25.75 -31.85
N CYS A 812 26.03 -26.49 -32.69
CA CYS A 812 24.89 -25.94 -33.42
C CYS A 812 23.78 -25.46 -32.49
N LEU A 813 23.40 -26.27 -31.49
CA LEU A 813 22.38 -25.92 -30.50
C LEU A 813 22.79 -24.68 -29.70
N HIS A 814 24.05 -24.59 -29.27
CA HIS A 814 24.56 -23.41 -28.58
C HIS A 814 24.39 -22.12 -29.39
N ILE A 815 24.79 -22.13 -30.67
CA ILE A 815 24.65 -20.95 -31.54
C ILE A 815 23.18 -20.57 -31.74
N VAL A 816 22.30 -21.56 -31.97
CA VAL A 816 20.87 -21.31 -32.18
C VAL A 816 20.23 -20.72 -30.92
N PHE A 817 20.57 -21.22 -29.72
CA PHE A 817 20.08 -20.66 -28.46
C PHE A 817 20.64 -19.26 -28.17
N GLU A 818 21.90 -18.97 -28.49
CA GLU A 818 22.44 -17.60 -28.38
C GLU A 818 21.68 -16.63 -29.29
N ASN A 819 21.39 -17.05 -30.53
CA ASN A 819 20.56 -16.26 -31.44
C ASN A 819 19.14 -16.06 -30.92
N ALA A 820 18.55 -17.10 -30.33
CA ALA A 820 17.22 -17.04 -29.71
C ALA A 820 17.17 -15.95 -28.61
N LEU A 821 18.13 -15.97 -27.68
CA LEU A 821 18.22 -14.98 -26.59
C LEU A 821 18.53 -13.57 -27.09
N MET A 822 19.30 -13.43 -28.17
CA MET A 822 19.57 -12.12 -28.79
C MET A 822 18.35 -11.46 -29.41
N ILE A 823 17.35 -12.23 -29.84
CA ILE A 823 16.14 -11.74 -30.50
C ILE A 823 15.03 -11.53 -29.50
N ASN A 824 14.79 -12.52 -28.65
CA ASN A 824 13.77 -12.46 -27.63
C ASN A 824 14.24 -13.18 -26.36
N PRO A 825 14.93 -12.46 -25.45
CA PRO A 825 15.43 -13.04 -24.20
C PRO A 825 14.32 -13.42 -23.22
N ILE A 826 13.08 -12.98 -23.45
CA ILE A 826 11.93 -13.26 -22.59
C ILE A 826 11.00 -14.35 -23.19
N ASN A 827 11.44 -15.08 -24.23
CA ASN A 827 10.66 -16.19 -24.74
C ASN A 827 10.77 -17.42 -23.82
N ALA A 828 9.72 -17.69 -23.05
CA ALA A 828 9.70 -18.77 -22.07
C ALA A 828 9.87 -20.18 -22.69
N PHE A 829 9.40 -20.42 -23.92
CA PHE A 829 9.57 -21.70 -24.60
C PHE A 829 11.05 -21.94 -24.95
N TRP A 830 11.75 -20.93 -25.47
CA TRP A 830 13.18 -21.01 -25.79
C TRP A 830 14.04 -21.14 -24.54
N LEU A 831 13.73 -20.38 -23.49
CA LEU A 831 14.40 -20.49 -22.19
C LEU A 831 14.26 -21.89 -21.60
N ARG A 832 13.05 -22.47 -21.63
CA ARG A 832 12.84 -23.86 -21.20
C ARG A 832 13.62 -24.87 -22.03
N SER A 833 13.58 -24.78 -23.36
CA SER A 833 14.35 -25.67 -24.24
C SER A 833 15.86 -25.55 -24.00
N TYR A 834 16.35 -24.34 -23.74
CA TYR A 834 17.76 -24.11 -23.45
C TYR A 834 18.16 -24.65 -22.07
N ALA A 835 17.29 -24.48 -21.07
CA ALA A 835 17.46 -25.07 -19.75
C ALA A 835 17.54 -26.60 -19.83
N ASP A 836 16.65 -27.24 -20.59
CA ASP A 836 16.67 -28.68 -20.82
C ASP A 836 17.95 -29.15 -21.53
N PHE A 837 18.46 -28.36 -22.47
CA PHE A 837 19.74 -28.66 -23.12
C PHE A 837 20.93 -28.60 -22.15
N HIS A 838 21.00 -27.58 -21.29
CA HIS A 838 22.00 -27.51 -20.22
C HIS A 838 21.85 -28.64 -19.21
N PHE A 839 20.61 -28.98 -18.84
CA PHE A 839 20.30 -30.12 -17.98
C PHE A 839 20.80 -31.43 -18.59
N ALA A 840 20.55 -31.64 -19.88
CA ALA A 840 21.01 -32.83 -20.60
C ALA A 840 22.54 -32.89 -20.66
N CYS A 841 23.21 -31.74 -20.74
CA CYS A 841 24.68 -31.60 -20.70
C CYS A 841 25.26 -31.62 -19.28
N ASP A 842 24.47 -31.97 -18.26
CA ASP A 842 24.87 -32.06 -16.85
C ASP A 842 25.35 -30.70 -16.25
N LYS A 843 24.95 -29.58 -16.87
CA LYS A 843 25.16 -28.21 -16.38
C LYS A 843 23.98 -27.76 -15.52
N PHE A 844 23.83 -28.35 -14.34
CA PHE A 844 22.62 -28.20 -13.51
C PHE A 844 22.38 -26.79 -12.98
N PHE A 845 23.43 -26.04 -12.65
CA PHE A 845 23.28 -24.65 -12.18
C PHE A 845 22.79 -23.73 -13.30
N ASP A 846 23.40 -23.81 -14.49
CA ASP A 846 23.00 -23.02 -15.66
C ASP A 846 21.56 -23.35 -16.08
N ALA A 847 21.20 -24.65 -16.05
CA ALA A 847 19.83 -25.10 -16.28
C ALA A 847 18.86 -24.50 -15.26
N LEU A 848 19.21 -24.48 -13.97
CA LEU A 848 18.37 -23.91 -12.92
C LEU A 848 18.13 -22.41 -13.13
N VAL A 849 19.15 -21.65 -13.50
CA VAL A 849 19.03 -20.22 -13.83
C VAL A 849 18.03 -20.03 -14.98
N LEU A 850 18.18 -20.76 -16.09
CA LEU A 850 17.30 -20.67 -17.24
C LEU A 850 15.85 -21.12 -16.95
N TYR A 851 15.65 -22.12 -16.08
CA TYR A 851 14.32 -22.49 -15.63
C TYR A 851 13.65 -21.37 -14.82
N MET A 852 14.39 -20.70 -13.94
CA MET A 852 13.85 -19.56 -13.19
C MET A 852 13.58 -18.36 -14.10
N GLU A 853 14.44 -18.11 -15.09
CA GLU A 853 14.20 -17.09 -16.13
C GLU A 853 12.93 -17.41 -16.93
N ALA A 854 12.68 -18.67 -17.27
CA ALA A 854 11.44 -19.09 -17.93
C ALA A 854 10.21 -18.80 -17.06
N CYS A 855 10.28 -19.05 -15.74
CA CYS A 855 9.19 -18.71 -14.82
C CYS A 855 8.91 -17.20 -14.78
N VAL A 856 9.96 -16.36 -14.74
CA VAL A 856 9.84 -14.90 -14.76
C VAL A 856 9.30 -14.39 -16.10
N ALA A 857 9.75 -14.98 -17.21
CA ALA A 857 9.25 -14.68 -18.55
C ALA A 857 7.75 -14.99 -18.70
N CYS A 858 7.24 -16.03 -18.03
CA CYS A 858 5.82 -16.35 -18.01
C CYS A 858 4.97 -15.38 -17.18
N SER A 859 5.55 -14.69 -16.19
CA SER A 859 4.80 -13.89 -15.21
C SER A 859 5.67 -12.76 -14.63
N GLU A 860 5.45 -11.53 -15.09
CA GLU A 860 6.24 -10.34 -14.73
C GLU A 860 6.38 -10.10 -13.22
N SER A 861 5.38 -10.50 -12.44
CA SER A 861 5.35 -10.32 -10.98
C SER A 861 5.36 -11.63 -10.20
N LEU A 862 5.35 -12.77 -10.89
CA LEU A 862 5.10 -14.11 -10.32
C LEU A 862 3.77 -14.23 -9.52
N LEU A 863 2.95 -13.17 -9.48
CA LEU A 863 1.63 -13.09 -8.85
C LEU A 863 0.54 -13.79 -9.66
N LYS A 864 0.81 -14.16 -10.90
CA LYS A 864 -0.12 -14.89 -11.77
C LYS A 864 0.29 -16.36 -11.85
N PRO A 865 -0.69 -17.29 -11.93
CA PRO A 865 -0.38 -18.71 -12.12
C PRO A 865 0.44 -18.91 -13.39
N LEU A 866 1.46 -19.77 -13.28
CA LEU A 866 2.34 -20.10 -14.40
C LEU A 866 1.59 -20.98 -15.43
N PRO A 867 1.84 -20.79 -16.73
CA PRO A 867 1.11 -21.50 -17.78
C PRO A 867 1.66 -22.92 -17.95
N ASP A 868 0.78 -23.92 -17.92
CA ASP A 868 1.19 -25.33 -17.90
C ASP A 868 1.77 -25.86 -19.21
N ASN A 869 1.56 -25.16 -20.33
CA ASN A 869 2.19 -25.50 -21.61
C ASN A 869 3.71 -25.21 -21.62
N VAL A 870 4.18 -24.38 -20.68
CA VAL A 870 5.60 -24.08 -20.50
C VAL A 870 6.11 -24.60 -19.17
N VAL A 871 5.36 -24.47 -18.08
CA VAL A 871 5.83 -24.88 -16.75
C VAL A 871 4.99 -26.05 -16.25
N ASP A 872 5.42 -27.27 -16.58
CA ASP A 872 4.75 -28.52 -16.25
C ASP A 872 5.49 -29.34 -15.18
N ASP A 873 4.90 -30.47 -14.78
CA ASP A 873 5.50 -31.41 -13.82
C ASP A 873 6.86 -31.97 -14.31
N VAL A 874 7.15 -31.98 -15.62
CA VAL A 874 8.45 -32.43 -16.16
C VAL A 874 9.52 -31.38 -15.84
N MET A 875 9.25 -30.11 -16.10
CA MET A 875 10.14 -29.01 -15.76
C MET A 875 10.39 -28.96 -14.25
N TRP A 876 9.34 -29.04 -13.42
CA TRP A 876 9.50 -29.03 -11.96
C TRP A 876 10.36 -30.20 -11.44
N ARG A 877 10.28 -31.38 -12.07
CA ARG A 877 11.15 -32.52 -11.72
C ARG A 877 12.62 -32.24 -12.04
N LYS A 878 12.91 -31.60 -13.17
CA LYS A 878 14.28 -31.21 -13.53
C LYS A 878 14.81 -30.12 -12.60
N VAL A 879 14.01 -29.11 -12.27
CA VAL A 879 14.32 -28.09 -11.24
C VAL A 879 14.62 -28.74 -9.90
N GLN A 880 13.77 -29.69 -9.48
CA GLN A 880 13.95 -30.44 -8.25
C GLN A 880 15.31 -31.14 -8.22
N HIS A 881 15.69 -31.78 -9.32
CA HIS A 881 16.99 -32.46 -9.47
C HIS A 881 18.17 -31.49 -9.44
N CYS A 882 18.09 -30.36 -10.16
CA CYS A 882 19.14 -29.35 -10.13
C CYS A 882 19.41 -28.85 -8.70
N LEU A 883 18.34 -28.58 -7.93
CA LEU A 883 18.46 -28.12 -6.55
C LEU A 883 19.15 -29.15 -5.66
N ARG A 884 18.84 -30.45 -5.80
CA ARG A 884 19.52 -31.54 -5.08
C ARG A 884 20.99 -31.60 -5.42
N PHE A 885 21.34 -31.50 -6.70
CA PHE A 885 22.72 -31.52 -7.15
C PHE A 885 23.56 -30.38 -6.56
N ILE A 886 22.95 -29.21 -6.35
CA ILE A 886 23.60 -28.04 -5.72
C ILE A 886 23.62 -28.16 -4.17
N GLY A 887 22.90 -29.14 -3.60
CA GLY A 887 22.77 -29.42 -2.16
C GLY A 887 21.68 -28.60 -1.46
N ASN A 888 20.74 -28.03 -2.21
CA ASN A 888 19.54 -27.34 -1.73
C ASN A 888 18.36 -28.32 -1.62
N GLU A 889 18.49 -29.31 -0.73
CA GLU A 889 17.52 -30.39 -0.57
C GLU A 889 16.17 -29.93 0.02
N THR A 890 16.16 -28.93 0.90
CA THR A 890 14.93 -28.40 1.50
C THR A 890 14.12 -27.65 0.45
N ALA A 891 14.77 -26.76 -0.31
CA ALA A 891 14.13 -26.07 -1.43
C ALA A 891 13.63 -27.08 -2.48
N SER A 892 14.43 -28.10 -2.79
CA SER A 892 14.02 -29.21 -3.66
C SER A 892 12.75 -29.91 -3.16
N ALA A 893 12.61 -30.09 -1.84
CA ALA A 893 11.40 -30.68 -1.27
C ALA A 893 10.17 -29.78 -1.42
N LEU A 894 10.34 -28.47 -1.24
CA LEU A 894 9.25 -27.51 -1.39
C LEU A 894 8.74 -27.41 -2.83
N ILE A 895 9.58 -27.68 -3.86
CA ILE A 895 9.17 -27.69 -5.27
C ILE A 895 7.99 -28.64 -5.54
N CYS A 896 7.83 -29.73 -4.79
CA CYS A 896 6.71 -30.66 -4.96
C CYS A 896 5.33 -29.98 -4.84
N GLN A 897 5.25 -28.85 -4.15
CA GLN A 897 4.00 -28.10 -3.99
C GLN A 897 3.52 -27.42 -5.28
N PHE A 898 4.39 -27.26 -6.29
CA PHE A 898 4.02 -26.72 -7.60
C PHE A 898 3.58 -27.78 -8.61
N MET A 899 3.78 -29.07 -8.30
CA MET A 899 3.40 -30.17 -9.18
C MET A 899 1.89 -30.47 -9.05
N ARG A 900 1.30 -31.05 -10.10
CA ARG A 900 -0.10 -31.53 -10.07
C ARG A 900 -0.21 -32.92 -9.46
N THR A 901 0.76 -33.79 -9.72
CA THR A 901 0.84 -35.18 -9.22
C THR A 901 1.66 -35.28 -7.93
N VAL A 902 1.09 -34.73 -6.85
CA VAL A 902 1.79 -34.44 -5.60
C VAL A 902 2.15 -35.67 -4.71
N PRO A 903 1.25 -36.63 -4.42
CA PRO A 903 1.46 -37.60 -3.34
C PRO A 903 2.55 -38.65 -3.60
N GLU A 904 2.68 -39.15 -4.84
CA GLU A 904 3.69 -40.15 -5.21
C GLU A 904 5.12 -39.59 -5.12
N ARG A 905 5.27 -38.26 -5.13
CA ARG A 905 6.56 -37.56 -5.16
C ARG A 905 7.09 -37.19 -3.79
N TYR A 906 6.24 -37.17 -2.77
CA TYR A 906 6.68 -36.95 -1.39
C TYR A 906 7.58 -38.08 -0.89
N ILE A 907 7.33 -39.31 -1.30
CA ILE A 907 8.15 -40.47 -0.93
C ILE A 907 9.57 -40.32 -1.48
N SER A 908 9.72 -39.96 -2.75
CA SER A 908 11.04 -39.74 -3.38
C SER A 908 11.80 -38.58 -2.71
N THR A 909 11.08 -37.54 -2.33
CA THR A 909 11.63 -36.36 -1.67
C THR A 909 12.06 -36.64 -0.24
N ALA A 910 11.22 -37.34 0.53
CA ALA A 910 11.53 -37.80 1.88
C ALA A 910 12.75 -38.74 1.88
N ALA A 911 12.83 -39.64 0.89
CA ALA A 911 14.00 -40.50 0.71
C ALA A 911 15.29 -39.71 0.39
N SER A 912 15.19 -38.62 -0.36
CA SER A 912 16.33 -37.71 -0.63
C SER A 912 16.82 -37.04 0.65
N LEU A 913 15.90 -36.43 1.41
CA LEU A 913 16.19 -35.77 2.68
C LEU A 913 16.78 -36.74 3.73
N MET A 914 16.31 -37.99 3.76
CA MET A 914 16.90 -39.03 4.62
C MET A 914 18.34 -39.36 4.22
N LYS A 915 18.63 -39.45 2.91
CA LYS A 915 19.98 -39.77 2.42
C LYS A 915 21.01 -38.69 2.76
N THR A 916 20.60 -37.43 2.82
CA THR A 916 21.49 -36.31 3.17
C THR A 916 21.68 -36.13 4.68
N CYS A 917 21.07 -37.00 5.51
CA CYS A 917 21.16 -36.93 6.98
C CYS A 917 20.77 -35.56 7.57
N GLY A 918 20.04 -34.74 6.81
CA GLY A 918 19.64 -33.39 7.17
C GLY A 918 20.72 -32.32 7.05
N ASP A 919 21.89 -32.63 6.48
CA ASP A 919 22.88 -31.65 6.04
C ASP A 919 22.47 -31.10 4.67
N SER A 920 21.92 -29.90 4.69
CA SER A 920 21.57 -29.16 3.48
C SER A 920 22.34 -27.85 3.46
N PHE A 921 22.80 -27.43 2.28
CA PHE A 921 23.46 -26.13 2.12
C PHE A 921 22.46 -24.97 2.11
N ASP A 922 21.16 -25.28 2.04
CA ASP A 922 20.08 -24.33 2.19
C ASP A 922 19.72 -24.10 3.68
N ASP A 923 19.36 -22.87 4.03
CA ASP A 923 18.86 -22.53 5.38
C ASP A 923 17.47 -23.17 5.58
N ALA A 924 17.47 -24.45 5.91
CA ALA A 924 16.27 -25.29 5.97
C ALA A 924 15.13 -24.66 6.79
N CYS A 925 15.46 -24.06 7.94
CA CYS A 925 14.46 -23.45 8.82
C CYS A 925 13.84 -22.19 8.21
N GLY A 926 14.60 -21.41 7.43
CA GLY A 926 14.09 -20.24 6.71
C GLY A 926 12.97 -20.57 5.73
N TYR A 927 12.98 -21.78 5.14
CA TYR A 927 11.97 -22.21 4.17
C TYR A 927 10.66 -22.71 4.79
N PHE A 928 10.62 -23.06 6.08
CA PHE A 928 9.42 -23.68 6.68
C PHE A 928 8.18 -22.79 6.65
N THR A 929 8.35 -21.47 6.72
CA THR A 929 7.24 -20.50 6.60
C THR A 929 6.59 -20.46 5.21
N LEU A 930 7.23 -21.09 4.22
CA LEU A 930 6.82 -21.11 2.82
C LEU A 930 6.06 -22.40 2.46
N LEU A 931 5.94 -23.35 3.40
CA LEU A 931 5.18 -24.58 3.22
C LEU A 931 3.68 -24.27 3.14
N SER A 932 3.03 -24.78 2.10
CA SER A 932 1.60 -24.64 1.81
C SER A 932 0.83 -25.97 1.83
N ASP A 933 1.52 -27.11 1.95
CA ASP A 933 0.90 -28.44 1.93
C ASP A 933 1.19 -29.19 3.23
N MET A 934 0.13 -29.55 3.96
CA MET A 934 0.24 -30.25 5.24
C MET A 934 0.75 -31.69 5.09
N ASN A 935 0.49 -32.35 3.96
CA ASN A 935 0.99 -33.70 3.73
C ASN A 935 2.53 -33.68 3.61
N LEU A 936 3.08 -32.70 2.88
CA LEU A 936 4.53 -32.52 2.79
C LEU A 936 5.15 -32.25 4.17
N VAL A 937 4.48 -31.45 5.00
CA VAL A 937 4.95 -31.15 6.36
C VAL A 937 5.03 -32.42 7.20
N GLU A 938 4.02 -33.29 7.14
CA GLU A 938 4.01 -34.57 7.86
C GLU A 938 5.18 -35.45 7.43
N PHE A 939 5.41 -35.60 6.12
CA PHE A 939 6.56 -36.34 5.59
C PHE A 939 7.90 -35.75 6.05
N MET A 940 8.05 -34.42 6.02
CA MET A 940 9.28 -33.76 6.50
C MET A 940 9.48 -33.95 8.00
N SER A 941 8.40 -33.90 8.80
CA SER A 941 8.45 -34.15 10.24
C SER A 941 8.91 -35.57 10.55
N ASP A 942 8.35 -36.58 9.85
CA ASP A 942 8.76 -37.98 10.00
C ASP A 942 10.23 -38.20 9.64
N VAL A 943 10.72 -37.56 8.57
CA VAL A 943 12.14 -37.59 8.20
C VAL A 943 13.02 -36.99 9.30
N TYR A 944 12.68 -35.81 9.82
CA TYR A 944 13.46 -35.17 10.88
C TYR A 944 13.40 -35.96 12.20
N GLY A 945 12.27 -36.58 12.53
CA GLY A 945 12.12 -37.47 13.66
C GLY A 945 13.03 -38.71 13.54
N LYS A 946 13.02 -39.38 12.38
CA LYS A 946 13.90 -40.54 12.09
C LYS A 946 15.38 -40.22 12.13
N LEU A 947 15.76 -39.00 11.73
CA LEU A 947 17.14 -38.51 11.78
C LEU A 947 17.54 -37.95 13.16
N ASN A 948 16.64 -37.97 14.16
CA ASN A 948 16.83 -37.37 15.49
C ASN A 948 17.13 -35.85 15.46
N LEU A 949 16.60 -35.13 14.47
CA LEU A 949 16.78 -33.68 14.27
C LEU A 949 15.67 -32.87 14.96
N HIS A 950 15.46 -33.10 16.26
CA HIS A 950 14.35 -32.52 17.03
C HIS A 950 14.26 -30.98 16.99
N LYS A 951 15.40 -30.29 16.84
CA LYS A 951 15.39 -28.82 16.70
C LYS A 951 14.73 -28.38 15.39
N LYS A 952 15.06 -29.03 14.27
CA LYS A 952 14.47 -28.72 12.95
C LYS A 952 12.99 -29.10 12.93
N GLU A 953 12.65 -30.26 13.49
CA GLU A 953 11.27 -30.70 13.66
C GLU A 953 10.45 -29.69 14.48
N LYS A 954 10.97 -29.22 15.61
CA LYS A 954 10.30 -28.18 16.41
C LYS A 954 10.12 -26.87 15.63
N CYS A 955 11.14 -26.41 14.91
CA CYS A 955 11.04 -25.21 14.06
C CYS A 955 9.97 -25.38 12.96
N LEU A 956 9.90 -26.57 12.34
CA LEU A 956 8.88 -26.90 11.34
C LEU A 956 7.48 -26.81 11.94
N LEU A 957 7.25 -27.47 13.09
CA LEU A 957 5.97 -27.44 13.79
C LEU A 957 5.58 -26.04 14.26
N GLN A 958 6.54 -25.21 14.68
CA GLN A 958 6.30 -23.81 15.03
C GLN A 958 5.93 -22.95 13.82
N ALA A 959 6.54 -23.19 12.65
CA ALA A 959 6.24 -22.46 11.43
C ALA A 959 4.85 -22.78 10.87
N ILE A 960 4.34 -24.00 11.13
CA ILE A 960 3.01 -24.43 10.69
C ILE A 960 1.93 -24.30 11.76
N SER A 961 2.27 -24.01 13.03
CA SER A 961 1.31 -23.74 14.10
C SER A 961 0.68 -22.35 13.99
N VAL A 962 0.14 -22.03 12.82
CA VAL A 962 -0.53 -20.78 12.50
C VAL A 962 -1.94 -21.07 11.96
N PRO A 963 -2.96 -20.25 12.29
CA PRO A 963 -4.35 -20.53 11.90
C PRO A 963 -4.54 -20.74 10.38
N GLU A 964 -3.72 -20.09 9.57
CA GLU A 964 -3.76 -20.12 8.10
C GLU A 964 -3.34 -21.48 7.53
N MET A 965 -2.60 -22.29 8.30
CA MET A 965 -2.16 -23.63 7.91
C MET A 965 -3.13 -24.73 8.34
N ASN A 966 -4.25 -24.39 8.99
CA ASN A 966 -5.26 -25.37 9.38
C ASN A 966 -5.89 -26.01 8.13
N SER A 967 -5.81 -27.34 8.01
CA SER A 967 -6.32 -28.09 6.86
C SER A 967 -7.81 -27.85 6.56
N HIS A 968 -8.61 -27.47 7.56
CA HIS A 968 -10.03 -27.17 7.40
C HIS A 968 -10.32 -25.73 6.94
N ASN A 969 -9.39 -24.80 7.19
CA ASN A 969 -9.55 -23.37 6.92
C ASN A 969 -8.51 -22.80 5.93
N MET A 970 -7.61 -23.62 5.40
CA MET A 970 -6.55 -23.15 4.52
C MET A 970 -7.16 -22.69 3.18
N SER A 971 -7.23 -21.37 3.03
CA SER A 971 -7.73 -20.75 1.81
C SER A 971 -6.80 -21.06 0.62
N GLN A 972 -7.38 -21.19 -0.58
CA GLN A 972 -6.59 -21.28 -1.81
C GLN A 972 -5.67 -20.06 -1.99
N LEU A 973 -6.09 -18.91 -1.46
CA LEU A 973 -5.31 -17.68 -1.47
C LEU A 973 -4.03 -17.79 -0.63
N GLU A 974 -4.10 -18.40 0.56
CA GLU A 974 -2.89 -18.60 1.39
C GLU A 974 -1.94 -19.61 0.75
N LYS A 975 -2.47 -20.70 0.17
CA LYS A 975 -1.65 -21.65 -0.61
C LYS A 975 -0.92 -20.95 -1.75
N PHE A 976 -1.64 -20.10 -2.47
CA PHE A 976 -1.09 -19.30 -3.56
C PHE A 976 0.02 -18.36 -3.07
N ARG A 977 -0.25 -17.56 -2.03
CA ARG A 977 0.70 -16.59 -1.46
C ARG A 977 2.00 -17.24 -1.00
N ARG A 978 1.93 -18.41 -0.35
CA ARG A 978 3.11 -19.13 0.14
C ARG A 978 3.95 -19.69 -1.01
N ARG A 979 3.30 -20.28 -2.01
CA ARG A 979 3.95 -20.76 -3.24
C ARG A 979 4.60 -19.61 -4.00
N GLU A 980 3.91 -18.48 -4.13
CA GLU A 980 4.45 -17.26 -4.74
C GLU A 980 5.70 -16.77 -4.00
N ARG A 981 5.60 -16.60 -2.68
CA ARG A 981 6.73 -16.17 -1.85
C ARG A 981 7.91 -17.13 -1.95
N PHE A 982 7.63 -18.44 -2.01
CA PHE A 982 8.67 -19.43 -2.23
C PHE A 982 9.37 -19.24 -3.59
N LEU A 983 8.61 -19.02 -4.66
CA LEU A 983 9.18 -18.79 -5.99
C LEU A 983 10.04 -17.51 -6.03
N LEU A 984 9.61 -16.43 -5.37
CA LEU A 984 10.39 -15.19 -5.24
C LEU A 984 11.71 -15.42 -4.50
N VAL A 985 11.67 -16.11 -3.36
CA VAL A 985 12.87 -16.45 -2.58
C VAL A 985 13.80 -17.36 -3.39
N LEU A 986 13.24 -18.33 -4.10
CA LEU A 986 14.00 -19.24 -4.96
C LEU A 986 14.71 -18.48 -6.09
N CYS A 987 13.98 -17.62 -6.82
CA CYS A 987 14.55 -16.79 -7.88
C CYS A 987 15.66 -15.88 -7.34
N ALA A 988 15.45 -15.23 -6.20
CA ALA A 988 16.47 -14.38 -5.60
C ALA A 988 17.72 -15.17 -5.18
N HIS A 989 17.55 -16.36 -4.61
CA HIS A 989 18.66 -17.24 -4.27
C HIS A 989 19.45 -17.68 -5.51
N VAL A 990 18.75 -18.10 -6.58
CA VAL A 990 19.37 -18.55 -7.83
C VAL A 990 20.08 -17.42 -8.57
N PHE A 991 19.45 -16.24 -8.68
CA PHE A 991 20.02 -15.06 -9.34
C PHE A 991 21.00 -14.28 -8.46
N ARG A 992 21.21 -14.71 -7.20
CA ARG A 992 22.07 -14.04 -6.21
C ARG A 992 21.69 -12.57 -6.01
N LEU A 993 20.40 -12.29 -5.96
CA LEU A 993 19.85 -10.98 -5.66
C LEU A 993 19.76 -10.83 -4.13
N ASN A 994 20.24 -9.70 -3.60
CA ASN A 994 19.98 -9.34 -2.20
C ASN A 994 18.53 -8.86 -2.09
N LEU A 995 17.64 -9.67 -1.50
CA LEU A 995 16.26 -9.30 -1.17
C LEU A 995 16.19 -8.49 0.13
#